data_AF-A0A4Q4MAR4-F1
#
_entry.id   AF-A0A4Q4MAR4-F1
#
_cell.length_a   1.000
_cell.length_b   1.000
_cell.length_c   1.000
_cell.angle_alpha   90.00
_cell.angle_beta   90.00
_cell.angle_gamma   90.00
#
_symmetry.space_group_name_H-M   'P 1'
#
loop_
_entity.id
_entity.type
_entity.pdbx_description
1 polymer ?
#
loop_
_entity_poly.entity_id
_entity_poly.type
_entity_poly.pdbx_seq_one_letter_code
_entity_poly.pdbx_strand_id
1 'polypeptide(L)'
;MADVTVLRCWPACVDAIDWSPDGIIALASDERVELLFPNTIDFERDQVAPQWQHVPLKVPLFSTDELPLKEPAPISNYSVGEEISNSAPINIAWSPPGLAKHRKCALAALTTNLTLSIWSAEGKLQEEGSWARRLIINDALADHFEDCDDELSHLTVSTKERLRLRSRIRAFAWAPALPGPELTGVVGTHLSYGQHMIAVSNDDNYLVFLKIESPTSTLGAERDWRADVLIHESFAPPSDTIFLKPNVFEDMVKQQRYISHIAWSPWIIRDDSHHSVIVYATNEDVRAQAITYTNGRMTLDNEVIYTGYVLRYDGPMKWFDKPESGSRLKLALFTNTELVYLTISALDASIITKSTHDLDARWDPISGVVWDTTETVTPRLHISSLISTLHNPTAVLEETYDGLKSLGVPNWREKIENNLALFSVKNGLKGNSKAKVWGLTRSPLGDFIAACNSVHPSDMIEYGIPADRSGTVAISSLRRSSQRRDIFPNEDVTAEGITYSLKKLAEGAVEDPDDMPALAEEMVMKLVKTYTTPSRPENSAKTSTAYSDVNNLESLIREFKLSAFLDAHTLKDRYTLLVSEAYKTQIQKDLFRTLIAYRLALALQQVPLSLSNTPFSAEIVIHHKQLIALVNMAMSHNDTSEDNDLPTVTTGVMDSSSSTDQTSATSTADTCDFCSAPIPFTDLASAACTNGHQFPRCGLSFLAIQAPGITKYCGICNTPFLSDECVMAQEYVDSKKSLDTGGDVVMADVTRDGELSEADGRKDKDSGSLNGADRESVAEQDMDEDQASDDPEDEDGLYERRQIPVTLARVLFLACDACFYCGGKFVG
;
A
#
# COMPACT_ATOMS: atom_id res chain seq x y z
N MET A 1 -3.51 10.75 -26.92
CA MET A 1 -3.33 12.02 -26.19
C MET A 1 -2.55 11.77 -24.91
N ALA A 2 -1.87 12.78 -24.37
CA ALA A 2 -1.21 12.71 -23.07
C ALA A 2 -2.25 12.94 -21.97
N ASP A 3 -2.24 12.11 -20.92
CA ASP A 3 -2.97 12.41 -19.70
C ASP A 3 -2.12 13.39 -18.89
N VAL A 4 -2.65 14.59 -18.62
CA VAL A 4 -1.92 15.70 -18.01
C VAL A 4 -2.78 16.30 -16.91
N THR A 5 -2.20 16.45 -15.72
CA THR A 5 -2.85 17.13 -14.59
C THR A 5 -1.96 18.25 -14.07
N VAL A 6 -2.59 19.37 -13.68
CA VAL A 6 -1.92 20.57 -13.17
C VAL A 6 -2.24 20.70 -11.69
N LEU A 7 -1.19 20.87 -10.89
CA LEU A 7 -1.24 20.98 -9.44
C LEU A 7 -0.87 22.39 -9.01
N ARG A 8 -1.56 22.91 -7.99
CA ARG A 8 -1.32 24.25 -7.43
C ARG A 8 -0.23 24.23 -6.37
N CYS A 9 0.93 23.71 -6.74
CA CYS A 9 2.11 23.64 -5.90
C CYS A 9 3.36 23.54 -6.76
N TRP A 10 4.51 23.93 -6.19
CA TRP A 10 5.81 23.57 -6.74
C TRP A 10 6.37 22.36 -5.98
N PRO A 11 6.98 21.40 -6.68
CA PRO A 11 7.69 20.33 -6.01
C PRO A 11 8.85 20.86 -5.14
N ALA A 12 9.15 20.16 -4.05
CA ALA A 12 10.14 20.60 -3.05
C ALA A 12 11.55 20.03 -3.26
N CYS A 13 11.66 18.83 -3.83
CA CYS A 13 12.90 18.08 -3.92
C CYS A 13 13.11 17.45 -5.31
N VAL A 14 14.31 16.91 -5.55
CA VAL A 14 14.53 15.98 -6.66
C VAL A 14 13.94 14.62 -6.31
N ASP A 15 13.58 13.82 -7.33
CA ASP A 15 12.85 12.56 -7.18
C ASP A 15 11.52 12.75 -6.41
N ALA A 16 10.86 13.89 -6.62
CA ALA A 16 9.69 14.30 -5.84
C ALA A 16 8.41 13.51 -6.13
N ILE A 17 8.42 12.54 -7.04
CA ILE A 17 7.22 11.83 -7.51
C ILE A 17 7.42 10.32 -7.40
N ASP A 18 6.42 9.63 -6.86
CA ASP A 18 6.42 8.16 -6.79
C ASP A 18 5.03 7.58 -7.07
N TRP A 19 4.98 6.42 -7.73
CA TRP A 19 3.74 5.77 -8.17
C TRP A 19 3.59 4.42 -7.49
N SER A 20 2.58 4.32 -6.62
CA SER A 20 2.30 3.09 -5.88
C SER A 20 1.83 1.96 -6.79
N PRO A 21 2.10 0.70 -6.40
CA PRO A 21 1.46 -0.49 -6.96
C PRO A 21 -0.08 -0.45 -6.98
N ASP A 22 -0.71 0.32 -6.09
CA ASP A 22 -2.16 0.52 -6.03
C ASP A 22 -2.69 1.57 -7.03
N GLY A 23 -1.82 2.16 -7.86
CA GLY A 23 -2.20 3.12 -8.90
C GLY A 23 -2.30 4.58 -8.43
N ILE A 24 -1.89 4.88 -7.20
CA ILE A 24 -1.87 6.23 -6.61
C ILE A 24 -0.50 6.87 -6.86
N ILE A 25 -0.47 8.11 -7.35
CA ILE A 25 0.77 8.90 -7.49
C ILE A 25 0.89 9.84 -6.29
N ALA A 26 2.07 9.91 -5.68
CA ALA A 26 2.41 10.90 -4.64
C ALA A 26 3.38 11.93 -5.23
N LEU A 27 3.16 13.21 -4.91
CA LEU A 27 4.06 14.31 -5.28
C LEU A 27 4.44 15.15 -4.06
N ALA A 28 5.73 15.22 -3.75
CA ALA A 28 6.27 16.04 -2.67
C ALA A 28 6.33 17.52 -3.05
N SER A 29 5.64 18.37 -2.28
CA SER A 29 5.69 19.82 -2.37
C SER A 29 6.06 20.44 -1.01
N ASP A 30 6.43 21.72 -1.01
CA ASP A 30 6.96 22.39 0.19
C ASP A 30 5.97 22.38 1.37
N GLU A 31 4.67 22.50 1.06
CA GLU A 31 3.62 22.60 2.07
C GLU A 31 2.93 21.26 2.37
N ARG A 32 3.05 20.27 1.49
CA ARG A 32 2.25 19.02 1.52
C ARG A 32 2.74 17.96 0.54
N VAL A 33 2.29 16.73 0.70
CA VAL A 33 2.38 15.70 -0.35
C VAL A 33 1.01 15.59 -1.03
N GLU A 34 0.95 15.83 -2.34
CA GLU A 34 -0.27 15.69 -3.13
C GLU A 34 -0.44 14.24 -3.58
N LEU A 35 -1.56 13.60 -3.22
CA LEU A 35 -1.94 12.29 -3.74
C LEU A 35 -2.87 12.43 -4.93
N LEU A 36 -2.53 11.78 -6.04
CA LEU A 36 -3.31 11.77 -7.27
C LEU A 36 -3.95 10.39 -7.45
N PHE A 37 -5.27 10.37 -7.46
CA PHE A 37 -6.07 9.19 -7.73
C PHE A 37 -6.61 9.26 -9.16
N PRO A 38 -6.48 8.19 -9.96
CA PRO A 38 -7.08 8.16 -11.29
C PRO A 38 -8.60 8.23 -11.13
N ASN A 39 -9.24 9.15 -11.82
CA ASN A 39 -10.69 9.29 -11.76
C ASN A 39 -11.32 8.05 -12.43
N THR A 40 -12.13 7.33 -11.65
CA THR A 40 -12.82 6.15 -12.14
C THR A 40 -14.20 6.46 -12.73
N ILE A 41 -14.67 7.70 -12.60
CA ILE A 41 -15.97 8.16 -13.08
C ILE A 41 -15.97 8.29 -14.60
N ASP A 42 -17.03 7.71 -15.18
CA ASP A 42 -17.57 7.81 -16.53
C ASP A 42 -16.63 7.88 -17.74
N PHE A 43 -16.66 6.80 -18.53
CA PHE A 43 -16.31 6.74 -19.96
C PHE A 43 -17.25 7.60 -20.81
N GLU A 44 -17.54 8.82 -20.39
CA GLU A 44 -18.21 9.78 -21.25
C GLU A 44 -17.13 10.65 -21.88
N ARG A 45 -16.85 10.38 -23.16
CA ARG A 45 -15.94 11.19 -24.00
C ARG A 45 -16.27 12.70 -23.96
N ASP A 46 -17.48 13.06 -23.51
CA ASP A 46 -18.03 14.42 -23.49
C ASP A 46 -18.02 15.09 -22.10
N GLN A 47 -17.64 14.41 -21.00
CA GLN A 47 -17.53 15.06 -19.69
C GLN A 47 -16.11 15.58 -19.43
N VAL A 48 -16.00 16.89 -19.17
CA VAL A 48 -14.76 17.56 -18.72
C VAL A 48 -14.55 17.31 -17.21
N ALA A 49 -14.66 16.06 -16.77
CA ALA A 49 -14.30 15.70 -15.40
C ALA A 49 -12.77 15.68 -15.29
N PRO A 50 -12.18 16.19 -14.19
CA PRO A 50 -10.74 16.09 -13.99
C PRO A 50 -10.34 14.62 -13.96
N GLN A 51 -9.36 14.25 -14.78
CA GLN A 51 -8.89 12.86 -14.91
C GLN A 51 -8.20 12.32 -13.65
N TRP A 52 -7.82 13.23 -12.75
CA TRP A 52 -7.17 12.93 -11.47
C TRP A 52 -7.85 13.69 -10.35
N GLN A 53 -8.18 12.99 -9.27
CA GLN A 53 -8.61 13.59 -8.01
C GLN A 53 -7.41 13.81 -7.10
N HIS A 54 -7.36 14.95 -6.41
CA HIS A 54 -6.23 15.36 -5.59
C HIS A 54 -6.61 15.30 -4.11
N VAL A 55 -5.74 14.71 -3.29
CA VAL A 55 -5.86 14.70 -1.83
C VAL A 55 -4.56 15.23 -1.22
N PRO A 56 -4.60 16.38 -0.54
CA PRO A 56 -3.41 16.98 0.06
C PRO A 56 -3.09 16.33 1.42
N LEU A 57 -1.88 15.79 1.60
CA LEU A 57 -1.38 15.32 2.88
C LEU A 57 -0.48 16.36 3.54
N LYS A 58 -0.84 16.78 4.75
CA LYS A 58 -0.09 17.74 5.57
C LYS A 58 1.12 17.12 6.26
N VAL A 59 2.01 16.50 5.48
CA VAL A 59 3.23 15.83 5.95
C VAL A 59 4.12 16.73 6.82
N PRO A 60 4.32 18.03 6.52
CA PRO A 60 5.15 18.91 7.35
C PRO A 60 4.57 19.25 8.72
N LEU A 61 3.27 19.02 8.95
CA LEU A 61 2.62 19.38 10.20
C LEU A 61 2.73 18.23 11.21
N PHE A 62 3.33 18.52 12.36
CA PHE A 62 3.46 17.60 13.49
C PHE A 62 2.64 18.14 14.67
N SER A 63 1.95 17.25 15.38
CA SER A 63 1.39 17.58 16.68
C SER A 63 2.49 17.67 17.74
N THR A 64 2.17 18.23 18.90
CA THR A 64 3.10 18.27 20.03
C THR A 64 3.39 16.88 20.61
N ASP A 65 2.46 15.93 20.43
CA ASP A 65 2.63 14.54 20.86
C ASP A 65 3.59 13.79 19.92
N GLU A 66 3.47 14.05 18.61
CA GLU A 66 4.32 13.42 17.57
C GLU A 66 5.74 13.98 17.55
N LEU A 67 5.90 15.28 17.80
CA LEU A 67 7.21 15.92 17.87
C LEU A 67 7.26 16.87 19.07
N PRO A 68 7.62 16.36 20.27
CA PRO A 68 7.71 17.16 21.47
C PRO A 68 8.72 18.30 21.36
N LEU A 69 8.48 19.37 22.12
CA LEU A 69 9.41 20.49 22.22
C LEU A 69 10.73 20.03 22.86
N LYS A 70 11.84 20.29 22.18
CA LYS A 70 13.19 19.92 22.60
C LYS A 70 14.04 21.15 22.84
N GLU A 71 15.04 21.03 23.73
CA GLU A 71 16.07 22.05 23.87
C GLU A 71 16.98 22.08 22.63
N PRO A 72 17.44 23.27 22.21
CA PRO A 72 18.36 23.38 21.08
C PRO A 72 19.62 22.54 21.27
N ALA A 73 20.04 21.85 20.22
CA ALA A 73 21.26 21.06 20.22
C ALA A 73 22.49 21.95 20.47
N PRO A 74 23.52 21.44 21.17
CA PRO A 74 24.83 22.05 21.20
C PRO A 74 25.38 22.33 19.79
N ILE A 75 26.24 23.34 19.66
CA ILE A 75 26.84 23.74 18.36
C ILE A 75 27.52 22.56 17.64
N SER A 76 28.09 21.62 18.40
CA SER A 76 28.78 20.43 17.86
C SER A 76 27.87 19.48 17.08
N ASN A 77 26.58 19.44 17.39
CA ASN A 77 25.59 18.56 16.76
C ASN A 77 24.30 19.30 16.37
N TYR A 78 24.41 20.63 16.22
CA TYR A 78 23.32 21.49 15.79
C TYR A 78 22.92 21.17 14.35
N SER A 79 21.63 20.94 14.12
CA SER A 79 21.09 20.68 12.80
C SER A 79 20.10 21.79 12.43
N VAL A 80 20.42 22.55 11.38
CA VAL A 80 19.50 23.54 10.81
C VAL A 80 18.15 22.91 10.45
N GLY A 81 18.17 21.67 9.96
CA GLY A 81 16.96 20.94 9.62
C GLY A 81 16.05 20.72 10.82
N GLU A 82 16.58 20.19 11.91
CA GLU A 82 15.80 19.85 13.10
C GLU A 82 15.32 21.10 13.86
N GLU A 83 16.14 22.16 13.90
CA GLU A 83 15.93 23.31 14.78
C GLU A 83 15.05 24.41 14.18
N ILE A 84 15.16 24.65 12.86
CA ILE A 84 14.51 25.80 12.22
C ILE A 84 13.73 25.47 10.96
N SER A 85 13.68 24.20 10.54
CA SER A 85 13.01 23.86 9.29
C SER A 85 11.49 23.89 9.43
N ASN A 86 10.82 24.18 8.31
CA ASN A 86 9.38 24.03 8.16
C ASN A 86 8.96 22.57 7.90
N SER A 87 9.87 21.61 8.07
CA SER A 87 9.62 20.17 7.88
C SER A 87 9.10 19.79 6.48
N ALA A 88 9.47 20.54 5.45
CA ALA A 88 9.16 20.20 4.06
C ALA A 88 9.65 18.78 3.69
N PRO A 89 8.90 18.01 2.88
CA PRO A 89 9.31 16.67 2.45
C PRO A 89 10.53 16.75 1.52
N ILE A 90 11.52 15.91 1.77
CA ILE A 90 12.75 15.80 0.97
C ILE A 90 12.85 14.49 0.19
N ASN A 91 12.16 13.45 0.64
CA ASN A 91 12.09 12.15 -0.04
C ASN A 91 10.77 11.46 0.32
N ILE A 92 10.13 10.87 -0.67
CA ILE A 92 8.90 10.09 -0.52
C ILE A 92 9.04 8.76 -1.26
N ALA A 93 8.50 7.68 -0.69
CA ALA A 93 8.42 6.41 -1.38
C ALA A 93 7.28 5.54 -0.85
N TRP A 94 6.56 4.88 -1.75
CA TRP A 94 5.55 3.90 -1.40
C TRP A 94 6.20 2.59 -0.92
N SER A 95 5.61 2.00 0.11
CA SER A 95 5.97 0.65 0.54
C SER A 95 5.54 -0.39 -0.50
N PRO A 96 6.12 -1.60 -0.47
CA PRO A 96 5.50 -2.76 -1.10
C PRO A 96 4.05 -2.96 -0.61
N PRO A 97 3.16 -3.56 -1.43
CA PRO A 97 1.77 -3.77 -1.06
C PRO A 97 1.66 -4.77 0.09
N GLY A 98 0.63 -4.62 0.94
CA GLY A 98 0.34 -5.55 2.03
C GLY A 98 0.49 -4.98 3.44
N LEU A 99 1.09 -3.78 3.55
CA LEU A 99 1.39 -3.12 4.82
C LEU A 99 0.20 -2.31 5.37
N ALA A 100 -0.51 -1.57 4.53
CA ALA A 100 -1.65 -0.75 4.95
C ALA A 100 -2.97 -1.53 5.01
N LYS A 101 -4.01 -0.94 5.63
CA LYS A 101 -5.38 -1.49 5.69
C LYS A 101 -5.83 -1.98 4.31
N HIS A 102 -6.52 -3.13 4.27
CA HIS A 102 -6.95 -3.79 3.04
C HIS A 102 -5.78 -4.23 2.12
N ARG A 103 -4.61 -4.51 2.71
CA ARG A 103 -3.39 -4.96 2.01
C ARG A 103 -2.92 -3.98 0.93
N LYS A 104 -3.03 -2.68 1.23
CA LYS A 104 -2.57 -1.58 0.38
C LYS A 104 -1.12 -1.19 0.69
N CYS A 105 -0.58 -0.24 -0.06
CA CYS A 105 0.71 0.39 0.19
C CYS A 105 0.57 1.50 1.25
N ALA A 106 1.65 1.74 2.01
CA ALA A 106 1.79 2.88 2.89
C ALA A 106 2.80 3.87 2.29
N LEU A 107 2.67 5.16 2.61
CA LEU A 107 3.59 6.19 2.10
C LEU A 107 4.62 6.52 3.17
N ALA A 108 5.91 6.34 2.87
CA ALA A 108 6.99 6.87 3.68
C ALA A 108 7.33 8.29 3.23
N ALA A 109 7.47 9.21 4.18
CA ALA A 109 7.89 10.57 3.92
C ALA A 109 8.98 11.01 4.91
N LEU A 110 10.16 11.35 4.37
CA LEU A 110 11.27 11.95 5.09
C LEU A 110 11.19 13.46 4.94
N THR A 111 11.23 14.16 6.07
CA THR A 111 11.13 15.62 6.13
C THR A 111 12.48 16.28 6.46
N THR A 112 12.62 17.55 6.11
CA THR A 112 13.83 18.35 6.34
C THR A 112 14.27 18.43 7.82
N ASN A 113 13.35 18.21 8.76
CA ASN A 113 13.65 18.07 10.20
C ASN A 113 14.20 16.69 10.60
N LEU A 114 14.62 15.87 9.62
CA LEU A 114 15.25 14.56 9.81
C LEU A 114 14.31 13.51 10.43
N THR A 115 13.01 13.69 10.24
CA THR A 115 11.97 12.77 10.72
C THR A 115 11.42 11.93 9.57
N LEU A 116 11.42 10.60 9.72
CA LEU A 116 10.82 9.67 8.77
C LEU A 116 9.49 9.17 9.33
N SER A 117 8.42 9.40 8.59
CA SER A 117 7.07 9.03 9.00
C SER A 117 6.38 8.13 7.97
N ILE A 118 5.58 7.18 8.45
CA ILE A 118 4.76 6.27 7.64
C ILE A 118 3.30 6.70 7.71
N TRP A 119 2.69 6.90 6.55
CA TRP A 119 1.32 7.37 6.38
C TRP A 119 0.44 6.27 5.81
N SER A 120 -0.77 6.14 6.36
CA SER A 120 -1.75 5.16 5.91
C SER A 120 -3.17 5.67 6.07
N ALA A 121 -4.06 5.20 5.19
CA ALA A 121 -5.48 5.51 5.22
C ALA A 121 -6.28 4.44 5.98
N GLU A 122 -7.19 4.88 6.85
CA GLU A 122 -8.12 3.97 7.55
C GLU A 122 -9.55 3.98 7.00
N GLY A 123 -9.92 5.05 6.28
CA GLY A 123 -11.23 5.23 5.68
C GLY A 123 -11.19 5.30 4.15
N LYS A 124 -11.96 6.23 3.58
CA LYS A 124 -11.99 6.46 2.14
C LYS A 124 -10.73 7.16 1.67
N LEU A 125 -10.07 6.58 0.68
CA LEU A 125 -8.79 7.08 0.17
C LEU A 125 -8.86 8.50 -0.38
N GLN A 126 -10.01 8.90 -0.92
CA GLN A 126 -10.23 10.20 -1.53
C GLN A 126 -10.55 11.32 -0.52
N GLU A 127 -10.63 11.00 0.77
CA GLU A 127 -10.92 11.98 1.83
C GLU A 127 -9.63 12.28 2.62
N GLU A 128 -9.25 13.56 2.72
CA GLU A 128 -8.04 14.00 3.45
C GLU A 128 -8.02 13.48 4.89
N GLY A 129 -9.15 13.55 5.60
CA GLY A 129 -9.27 13.11 6.99
C GLY A 129 -9.11 11.60 7.21
N SER A 130 -9.10 10.78 6.15
CA SER A 130 -8.88 9.34 6.28
C SER A 130 -7.40 8.97 6.40
N TRP A 131 -6.50 9.87 6.01
CA TRP A 131 -5.06 9.67 6.05
C TRP A 131 -4.47 10.21 7.34
N ALA A 132 -3.65 9.40 8.01
CA ALA A 132 -2.93 9.82 9.21
C ALA A 132 -1.51 9.26 9.22
N ARG A 133 -0.64 9.95 9.96
CA ARG A 133 0.67 9.45 10.34
C ARG A 133 0.47 8.30 11.34
N ARG A 134 0.99 7.12 11.01
CA ARG A 134 0.80 5.90 11.82
C ARG A 134 2.04 5.49 12.59
N LEU A 135 3.20 5.88 12.10
CA LEU A 135 4.47 5.50 12.70
C LEU A 135 5.51 6.57 12.43
N ILE A 136 6.29 6.91 13.44
CA ILE A 136 7.50 7.73 13.32
C ILE A 136 8.67 6.80 13.59
N ILE A 137 9.52 6.59 12.58
CA ILE A 137 10.63 5.63 12.68
C ILE A 137 11.69 6.13 13.67
N ASN A 138 11.81 7.45 13.85
CA ASN A 138 12.74 8.05 14.79
C ASN A 138 12.50 7.61 16.24
N ASP A 139 11.25 7.38 16.63
CA ASP A 139 10.90 6.96 17.99
C ASP A 139 11.36 5.51 18.21
N ALA A 140 11.09 4.61 17.25
CA ALA A 140 11.60 3.24 17.29
C ALA A 140 13.14 3.16 17.32
N LEU A 141 13.83 4.09 16.67
CA LEU A 141 15.29 4.20 16.77
C LEU A 141 15.73 4.70 18.15
N ALA A 142 15.01 5.67 18.73
CA ALA A 142 15.30 6.16 20.07
C ALA A 142 15.16 5.03 21.10
N ASP A 143 14.05 4.30 21.06
CA ASP A 143 13.80 3.18 21.97
C ASP A 143 14.89 2.10 21.86
N HIS A 144 15.28 1.72 20.63
CA HIS A 144 16.32 0.72 20.41
C HIS A 144 17.70 1.15 20.91
N PHE A 145 18.07 2.41 20.68
CA PHE A 145 19.40 2.92 21.04
C PHE A 145 19.50 3.45 22.47
N GLU A 146 18.39 3.55 23.20
CA GLU A 146 18.38 3.86 24.63
C GLU A 146 19.09 2.74 25.43
N ASP A 147 18.86 1.47 25.04
CA ASP A 147 19.45 0.30 25.69
C ASP A 147 20.88 -0.03 25.20
N CYS A 148 21.35 0.57 24.09
CA CYS A 148 22.68 0.34 23.51
C CYS A 148 23.74 1.31 24.03
N ASP A 149 24.18 1.09 25.28
CA ASP A 149 25.13 1.96 25.97
C ASP A 149 26.60 1.75 25.59
N ASP A 150 26.98 0.55 25.14
CA ASP A 150 28.38 0.15 24.94
C ASP A 150 29.05 0.76 23.69
N GLU A 151 28.27 1.23 22.72
CA GLU A 151 28.81 1.77 21.46
C GLU A 151 29.08 3.27 21.58
N LEU A 152 30.35 3.68 21.52
CA LEU A 152 30.77 5.08 21.65
C LEU A 152 30.55 5.87 20.35
N SER A 153 29.92 7.05 20.45
CA SER A 153 29.91 8.01 19.33
C SER A 153 31.23 8.78 19.26
N HIS A 154 31.71 9.00 18.05
CA HIS A 154 32.89 9.83 17.80
C HIS A 154 32.58 11.34 17.84
N LEU A 155 31.30 11.72 17.84
CA LEU A 155 30.85 13.12 17.76
C LEU A 155 30.52 13.71 19.14
N THR A 156 30.09 12.88 20.08
CA THR A 156 29.67 13.34 21.41
C THR A 156 29.91 12.28 22.47
N VAL A 157 30.22 12.74 23.68
CA VAL A 157 30.36 11.91 24.88
C VAL A 157 29.04 11.87 25.66
N SER A 158 28.11 12.80 25.39
CA SER A 158 26.81 12.86 26.07
C SER A 158 25.86 11.79 25.54
N THR A 159 25.32 10.95 26.43
CA THR A 159 24.32 9.92 26.09
C THR A 159 23.09 10.51 25.42
N LYS A 160 22.57 11.65 25.94
CA LYS A 160 21.41 12.35 25.36
C LYS A 160 21.65 12.80 23.92
N GLU A 161 22.82 13.37 23.66
CA GLU A 161 23.15 13.87 22.32
C GLU A 161 23.51 12.72 21.36
N ARG A 162 24.07 11.61 21.87
CA ARG A 162 24.29 10.39 21.11
C ARG A 162 22.96 9.80 20.64
N LEU A 163 21.99 9.67 21.54
CA LEU A 163 20.65 9.21 21.21
C LEU A 163 19.96 10.12 20.17
N ARG A 164 20.14 11.43 20.31
CA ARG A 164 19.64 12.42 19.34
C ARG A 164 20.24 12.24 17.96
N LEU A 165 21.56 11.99 17.84
CA LEU A 165 22.20 11.69 16.56
C LEU A 165 21.70 10.36 15.98
N ARG A 166 21.51 9.35 16.82
CA ARG A 166 21.09 8.02 16.37
C ARG A 166 19.65 7.94 15.90
N SER A 167 18.79 8.83 16.39
CA SER A 167 17.38 8.91 15.99
C SER A 167 17.15 9.80 14.76
N ARG A 168 18.02 10.75 14.43
CA ARG A 168 17.88 11.62 13.24
C ARG A 168 18.16 10.86 11.95
N ILE A 169 17.19 10.77 11.04
CA ILE A 169 17.30 10.00 9.80
C ILE A 169 17.72 10.89 8.63
N ARG A 170 18.66 10.39 7.81
CA ARG A 170 19.27 11.11 6.67
C ARG A 170 18.82 10.59 5.31
N ALA A 171 18.72 9.27 5.18
CA ALA A 171 18.25 8.60 3.98
C ALA A 171 17.51 7.32 4.35
N PHE A 172 16.64 6.85 3.45
CA PHE A 172 15.96 5.58 3.60
C PHE A 172 15.74 4.88 2.26
N ALA A 173 15.54 3.56 2.30
CA ALA A 173 15.11 2.76 1.17
C ALA A 173 14.23 1.60 1.64
N TRP A 174 13.08 1.41 0.99
CA TRP A 174 12.27 0.21 1.18
C TRP A 174 12.98 -1.02 0.61
N ALA A 175 12.91 -2.14 1.33
CA ALA A 175 13.22 -3.42 0.74
C ALA A 175 12.12 -3.80 -0.27
N PRO A 176 12.46 -4.35 -1.44
CA PRO A 176 11.47 -4.95 -2.32
C PRO A 176 10.70 -6.08 -1.62
N ALA A 177 9.49 -6.39 -2.08
CA ALA A 177 8.72 -7.51 -1.53
C ALA A 177 9.52 -8.81 -1.64
N LEU A 178 9.49 -9.63 -0.57
CA LEU A 178 10.15 -10.94 -0.58
C LEU A 178 9.47 -11.84 -1.63
N PRO A 179 10.19 -12.31 -2.65
CA PRO A 179 9.64 -13.19 -3.65
C PRO A 179 9.25 -14.53 -3.03
N GLY A 180 8.12 -15.08 -3.49
CA GLY A 180 7.73 -16.45 -3.21
C GLY A 180 8.56 -17.46 -4.02
N PRO A 181 8.61 -18.74 -3.62
CA PRO A 181 9.36 -19.78 -4.31
C PRO A 181 8.88 -20.04 -5.74
N GLU A 182 7.65 -19.67 -6.08
CA GLU A 182 7.08 -19.71 -7.43
C GLU A 182 6.55 -18.33 -7.82
N LEU A 183 6.81 -17.92 -9.07
CA LEU A 183 6.15 -16.76 -9.67
C LEU A 183 4.69 -17.14 -9.94
N THR A 184 3.79 -16.66 -9.09
CA THR A 184 2.36 -16.96 -9.22
C THR A 184 1.69 -16.17 -10.33
N GLY A 185 2.09 -14.92 -10.54
CA GLY A 185 1.53 -14.05 -11.57
C GLY A 185 0.02 -13.93 -11.41
N VAL A 186 -0.44 -13.32 -10.31
CA VAL A 186 -1.88 -13.22 -10.01
C VAL A 186 -2.35 -11.77 -9.88
N VAL A 187 -3.63 -11.55 -10.22
CA VAL A 187 -4.28 -10.24 -10.08
C VAL A 187 -5.01 -10.12 -8.75
N GLY A 188 -4.66 -9.12 -7.95
CA GLY A 188 -5.35 -8.71 -6.73
C GLY A 188 -5.04 -9.56 -5.49
N THR A 189 -5.39 -10.85 -5.52
CA THR A 189 -5.18 -11.79 -4.40
C THR A 189 -3.75 -12.33 -4.43
N HIS A 190 -2.99 -12.17 -3.35
CA HIS A 190 -1.61 -12.66 -3.27
C HIS A 190 -1.52 -13.85 -2.31
N LEU A 191 -0.63 -14.82 -2.58
CA LEU A 191 -0.44 -15.95 -1.66
C LEU A 191 0.32 -15.54 -0.38
N SER A 192 1.25 -14.60 -0.50
CA SER A 192 2.00 -14.01 0.61
C SER A 192 2.39 -12.58 0.27
N TYR A 193 2.43 -11.72 1.28
CA TYR A 193 2.93 -10.34 1.17
C TYR A 193 4.37 -10.21 1.70
N GLY A 194 4.92 -11.27 2.29
CA GLY A 194 6.24 -11.26 2.89
C GLY A 194 6.37 -10.32 4.08
N GLN A 195 7.61 -10.05 4.46
CA GLN A 195 7.95 -9.10 5.52
C GLN A 195 8.26 -7.74 4.92
N HIS A 196 7.68 -6.68 5.48
CA HIS A 196 8.01 -5.31 5.10
C HIS A 196 9.24 -4.85 5.87
N MET A 197 10.28 -4.44 5.15
CA MET A 197 11.54 -3.97 5.73
C MET A 197 11.96 -2.63 5.11
N ILE A 198 12.65 -1.83 5.90
CA ILE A 198 13.19 -0.53 5.49
C ILE A 198 14.63 -0.42 6.00
N ALA A 199 15.52 0.12 5.18
CA ALA A 199 16.86 0.52 5.61
C ALA A 199 16.88 2.02 5.81
N VAL A 200 17.49 2.49 6.89
CA VAL A 200 17.66 3.91 7.20
C VAL A 200 19.10 4.20 7.59
N SER A 201 19.57 5.41 7.28
CA SER A 201 20.81 5.94 7.82
C SER A 201 20.53 7.07 8.81
N ASN A 202 21.39 7.20 9.83
CA ASN A 202 21.27 8.27 10.82
C ASN A 202 22.47 9.23 10.85
N ASP A 203 22.40 10.25 11.71
CA ASP A 203 23.45 11.27 11.88
C ASP A 203 24.74 10.72 12.53
N ASP A 204 24.66 9.59 13.25
CA ASP A 204 25.80 8.93 13.89
C ASP A 204 26.44 7.85 12.99
N ASN A 205 26.10 7.85 11.70
CA ASN A 205 26.58 6.92 10.66
C ASN A 205 26.29 5.44 10.95
N TYR A 206 25.08 5.14 11.42
CA TYR A 206 24.57 3.79 11.40
C TYR A 206 23.75 3.55 10.15
N LEU A 207 23.86 2.34 9.62
CA LEU A 207 22.87 1.76 8.72
C LEU A 207 22.03 0.80 9.55
N VAL A 208 20.74 1.10 9.65
CA VAL A 208 19.80 0.36 10.49
C VAL A 208 18.75 -0.28 9.58
N PHE A 209 18.50 -1.57 9.78
CA PHE A 209 17.48 -2.32 9.07
C PHE A 209 16.32 -2.57 10.02
N LEU A 210 15.14 -2.08 9.65
CA LEU A 210 13.93 -2.21 10.45
C LEU A 210 12.91 -3.07 9.75
N LYS A 211 12.20 -3.85 10.54
CA LYS A 211 10.98 -4.55 10.17
C LYS A 211 9.79 -3.66 10.55
N ILE A 212 8.85 -3.47 9.63
CA ILE A 212 7.62 -2.71 9.89
C ILE A 212 6.44 -3.67 9.94
N GLU A 213 5.69 -3.58 11.04
CA GLU A 213 4.47 -4.32 11.28
C GLU A 213 3.27 -3.37 11.41
N SER A 214 2.12 -3.87 10.96
CA SER A 214 0.84 -3.21 11.10
C SER A 214 -0.21 -4.25 11.51
N PRO A 215 -1.40 -3.80 11.95
CA PRO A 215 -2.50 -4.72 12.25
C PRO A 215 -2.87 -5.59 11.05
N THR A 216 -2.69 -5.06 9.83
CA THR A 216 -2.96 -5.80 8.61
C THR A 216 -1.85 -6.81 8.29
N SER A 217 -0.57 -6.44 8.43
CA SER A 217 0.54 -7.35 8.12
C SER A 217 0.61 -8.53 9.08
N THR A 218 0.24 -8.32 10.35
CA THR A 218 0.25 -9.33 11.42
C THR A 218 -1.04 -10.14 11.54
N LEU A 219 -1.97 -10.02 10.58
CA LEU A 219 -3.26 -10.72 10.59
C LEU A 219 -4.09 -10.43 11.87
N GLY A 220 -3.99 -9.19 12.35
CA GLY A 220 -4.65 -8.69 13.56
C GLY A 220 -4.00 -9.13 14.87
N ALA A 221 -2.83 -9.78 14.85
CA ALA A 221 -2.12 -10.15 16.07
C ALA A 221 -1.65 -8.92 16.86
N GLU A 222 -1.19 -7.89 16.14
CA GLU A 222 -0.86 -6.59 16.71
C GLU A 222 -2.02 -5.59 16.48
N ARG A 223 -2.25 -4.70 17.45
CA ARG A 223 -3.32 -3.70 17.36
C ARG A 223 -2.88 -2.38 16.73
N ASP A 224 -1.59 -2.08 16.82
CA ASP A 224 -1.01 -0.83 16.37
C ASP A 224 0.16 -1.07 15.41
N TRP A 225 0.64 0.02 14.81
CA TRP A 225 1.81 -0.01 13.96
C TRP A 225 3.08 -0.05 14.82
N ARG A 226 4.07 -0.82 14.37
CA ARG A 226 5.33 -0.99 15.09
C ARG A 226 6.49 -1.09 14.11
N ALA A 227 7.65 -0.55 14.51
CA ALA A 227 8.92 -0.81 13.86
C ALA A 227 9.88 -1.47 14.84
N ASP A 228 10.50 -2.56 14.41
CA ASP A 228 11.51 -3.27 15.19
C ASP A 228 12.84 -3.27 14.44
N VAL A 229 13.93 -2.94 15.13
CA VAL A 229 15.28 -3.04 14.56
C VAL A 229 15.67 -4.52 14.43
N LEU A 230 15.98 -4.94 13.21
CA LEU A 230 16.46 -6.29 12.91
C LEU A 230 17.96 -6.41 13.16
N ILE A 231 18.72 -5.46 12.63
CA ILE A 231 20.17 -5.37 12.73
C ILE A 231 20.61 -3.93 12.45
N HIS A 232 21.69 -3.49 13.10
CA HIS A 232 22.37 -2.23 12.80
C HIS A 232 23.86 -2.46 12.62
N GLU A 233 24.47 -1.66 11.77
CA GLU A 233 25.93 -1.62 11.56
C GLU A 233 26.41 -0.18 11.69
N SER A 234 27.52 0.02 12.40
CA SER A 234 28.14 1.32 12.58
C SER A 234 29.30 1.49 11.58
N PHE A 235 29.37 2.63 10.91
CA PHE A 235 30.52 2.96 10.09
C PHE A 235 31.52 3.78 10.89
N ALA A 236 32.60 3.13 11.30
CA ALA A 236 33.76 3.83 11.85
C ALA A 236 34.45 4.57 10.70
N PRO A 237 34.48 5.90 10.72
CA PRO A 237 35.03 6.61 9.61
C PRO A 237 36.56 6.67 9.69
N PRO A 238 37.25 7.04 8.59
CA PRO A 238 38.72 7.08 8.57
C PRO A 238 39.28 7.94 9.71
N SER A 239 40.30 7.45 10.42
CA SER A 239 40.83 8.10 11.63
C SER A 239 41.39 9.50 11.35
N ASP A 240 41.91 9.72 10.15
CA ASP A 240 42.48 10.96 9.66
C ASP A 240 41.46 12.08 9.44
N THR A 241 40.18 11.73 9.42
CA THR A 241 39.10 12.69 9.22
C THR A 241 38.33 12.95 10.55
N ILE A 242 38.65 12.26 11.65
CA ILE A 242 38.05 12.51 12.97
C ILE A 242 38.78 13.69 13.65
N PHE A 243 38.06 14.81 13.86
CA PHE A 243 38.61 15.99 14.52
C PHE A 243 37.99 16.17 15.91
N LEU A 244 38.83 16.29 16.94
CA LEU A 244 38.40 16.59 18.31
C LEU A 244 37.78 18.00 18.44
N LYS A 245 38.22 18.94 17.58
CA LYS A 245 37.71 20.31 17.47
C LYS A 245 37.84 20.78 16.02
N PRO A 246 36.83 20.61 15.16
CA PRO A 246 36.85 21.12 13.79
C PRO A 246 36.77 22.66 13.83
N ASN A 247 37.90 23.34 13.65
CA ASN A 247 37.96 24.80 13.79
C ASN A 247 37.81 25.52 12.45
N VAL A 248 37.91 24.80 11.33
CA VAL A 248 37.67 25.32 9.98
C VAL A 248 36.51 24.60 9.32
N PHE A 249 35.84 25.29 8.40
CA PHE A 249 34.72 24.75 7.63
C PHE A 249 35.12 23.45 6.90
N GLU A 250 36.35 23.36 6.40
CA GLU A 250 36.85 22.14 5.74
C GLU A 250 36.88 20.94 6.69
N ASP A 251 37.30 21.13 7.95
CA ASP A 251 37.29 20.07 8.97
C ASP A 251 35.85 19.64 9.27
N MET A 252 34.92 20.61 9.41
CA MET A 252 33.50 20.32 9.62
C MET A 252 32.89 19.56 8.44
N VAL A 253 33.24 19.94 7.21
CA VAL A 253 32.80 19.30 5.96
C VAL A 253 33.41 17.90 5.81
N LYS A 254 34.66 17.68 6.22
CA LYS A 254 35.28 16.35 6.26
C LYS A 254 34.73 15.48 7.40
N GLN A 255 34.25 16.09 8.48
CA GLN A 255 33.65 15.42 9.62
C GLN A 255 32.17 15.08 9.41
N GLN A 256 31.46 15.87 8.60
CA GLN A 256 30.14 15.49 8.08
C GLN A 256 30.32 14.18 7.32
N ARG A 257 29.64 13.10 7.73
CA ARG A 257 29.88 11.74 7.22
C ARG A 257 28.61 10.88 7.10
N TYR A 258 27.44 11.50 7.07
CA TYR A 258 26.22 10.72 6.92
C TYR A 258 26.15 10.05 5.56
N ILE A 259 25.56 8.87 5.56
CA ILE A 259 25.12 8.19 4.34
C ILE A 259 24.02 9.05 3.70
N SER A 260 24.31 9.60 2.52
CA SER A 260 23.39 10.50 1.80
C SER A 260 22.41 9.75 0.90
N HIS A 261 22.79 8.56 0.43
CA HIS A 261 21.97 7.73 -0.44
C HIS A 261 22.02 6.27 -0.02
N ILE A 262 20.87 5.61 -0.07
CA ILE A 262 20.70 4.17 0.17
C ILE A 262 19.89 3.62 -1.00
N ALA A 263 20.29 2.47 -1.52
CA ALA A 263 19.55 1.74 -2.54
C ALA A 263 19.56 0.25 -2.22
N TRP A 264 18.38 -0.36 -2.13
CA TRP A 264 18.20 -1.77 -1.82
C TRP A 264 17.88 -2.56 -3.11
N SER A 265 18.65 -3.62 -3.40
CA SER A 265 18.44 -4.43 -4.61
C SER A 265 17.21 -5.35 -4.51
N PRO A 266 16.69 -5.84 -5.66
CA PRO A 266 15.78 -6.98 -5.67
C PRO A 266 16.36 -8.20 -4.93
N TRP A 267 15.46 -9.06 -4.45
CA TRP A 267 15.80 -10.31 -3.81
C TRP A 267 16.01 -11.43 -4.84
N ILE A 268 16.93 -12.33 -4.53
CA ILE A 268 17.19 -13.58 -5.26
C ILE A 268 16.99 -14.74 -4.28
N ILE A 269 16.17 -15.71 -4.67
CA ILE A 269 15.96 -16.93 -3.87
C ILE A 269 17.01 -17.95 -4.25
N ARG A 270 17.65 -18.54 -3.24
CA ARG A 270 18.58 -19.66 -3.41
C ARG A 270 18.53 -20.54 -2.17
N ASP A 271 18.41 -21.85 -2.33
CA ASP A 271 18.51 -22.81 -1.23
C ASP A 271 17.62 -22.46 0.00
N ASP A 272 16.40 -21.95 -0.25
CA ASP A 272 15.43 -21.43 0.73
C ASP A 272 15.85 -20.15 1.51
N SER A 273 16.95 -19.50 1.13
CA SER A 273 17.36 -18.18 1.62
C SER A 273 17.15 -17.09 0.58
N HIS A 274 16.83 -15.88 1.07
CA HIS A 274 16.70 -14.68 0.25
C HIS A 274 17.98 -13.87 0.31
N HIS A 275 18.60 -13.63 -0.83
CA HIS A 275 19.82 -12.82 -0.97
C HIS A 275 19.51 -11.50 -1.65
N SER A 276 20.10 -10.42 -1.17
CA SER A 276 19.98 -9.07 -1.73
C SER A 276 21.28 -8.30 -1.47
N VAL A 277 21.43 -7.12 -2.06
CA VAL A 277 22.59 -6.24 -1.86
C VAL A 277 22.07 -4.85 -1.50
N ILE A 278 22.61 -4.31 -0.42
CA ILE A 278 22.42 -2.90 -0.06
C ILE A 278 23.63 -2.11 -0.56
N VAL A 279 23.37 -0.98 -1.20
CA VAL A 279 24.42 -0.04 -1.60
C VAL A 279 24.12 1.31 -0.98
N TYR A 280 25.15 1.92 -0.41
CA TYR A 280 25.05 3.23 0.21
C TYR A 280 26.26 4.09 -0.17
N ALA A 281 26.02 5.40 -0.23
CA ALA A 281 27.04 6.38 -0.55
C ALA A 281 27.46 7.13 0.71
N THR A 282 28.76 7.17 0.95
CA THR A 282 29.39 8.09 1.90
C THR A 282 29.85 9.35 1.18
N ASN A 283 30.53 10.24 1.90
CA ASN A 283 31.10 11.44 1.30
C ASN A 283 32.30 11.19 0.38
N GLU A 284 32.95 10.02 0.50
CA GLU A 284 34.21 9.72 -0.19
C GLU A 284 34.13 8.51 -1.11
N ASP A 285 33.22 7.58 -0.83
CA ASP A 285 33.10 6.32 -1.54
C ASP A 285 31.66 5.83 -1.62
N VAL A 286 31.45 4.84 -2.50
CA VAL A 286 30.25 4.01 -2.53
C VAL A 286 30.61 2.66 -1.96
N ARG A 287 29.72 2.10 -1.13
CA ARG A 287 29.94 0.81 -0.49
C ARG A 287 28.75 -0.10 -0.66
N ALA A 288 29.00 -1.39 -0.60
CA ALA A 288 28.00 -2.41 -0.80
C ALA A 288 28.16 -3.55 0.20
N GLN A 289 27.04 -4.13 0.64
CA GLN A 289 27.01 -5.32 1.48
C GLN A 289 25.97 -6.30 0.97
N ALA A 290 26.32 -7.59 0.95
CA ALA A 290 25.35 -8.64 0.70
C ALA A 290 24.52 -8.89 1.97
N ILE A 291 23.22 -9.08 1.76
CA ILE A 291 22.21 -9.34 2.77
C ILE A 291 21.70 -10.74 2.53
N THR A 292 21.72 -11.57 3.57
CA THR A 292 21.05 -12.87 3.59
C THR A 292 19.93 -12.85 4.63
N TYR A 293 18.71 -13.12 4.18
CA TYR A 293 17.52 -13.22 5.01
C TYR A 293 17.00 -14.66 5.01
N THR A 294 16.84 -15.24 6.19
CA THR A 294 16.37 -16.63 6.34
C THR A 294 15.60 -16.77 7.65
N ASN A 295 14.39 -17.32 7.59
CA ASN A 295 13.55 -17.62 8.76
C ASN A 295 13.42 -16.46 9.77
N GLY A 296 13.21 -15.23 9.28
CA GLY A 296 13.06 -14.05 10.14
C GLY A 296 14.35 -13.44 10.66
N ARG A 297 15.52 -14.01 10.32
CA ARG A 297 16.83 -13.47 10.69
C ARG A 297 17.51 -12.86 9.47
N MET A 298 18.05 -11.67 9.66
CA MET A 298 18.88 -10.98 8.69
C MET A 298 20.35 -11.07 9.09
N THR A 299 21.22 -11.29 8.13
CA THR A 299 22.68 -11.30 8.29
C THR A 299 23.30 -10.45 7.20
N LEU A 300 24.39 -9.76 7.54
CA LEU A 300 25.15 -8.90 6.65
C LEU A 300 26.53 -9.52 6.43
N ASP A 301 26.97 -9.56 5.18
CA ASP A 301 28.33 -9.96 4.83
C ASP A 301 29.32 -8.80 4.91
N ASN A 302 30.60 -9.10 4.64
CA ASN A 302 31.67 -8.11 4.65
C ASN A 302 31.40 -6.97 3.67
N GLU A 303 31.73 -5.76 4.10
CA GLU A 303 31.63 -4.54 3.31
C GLU A 303 32.60 -4.56 2.10
N VAL A 304 32.08 -4.19 0.93
CA VAL A 304 32.85 -4.02 -0.31
C VAL A 304 32.86 -2.54 -0.67
N ILE A 305 34.06 -1.97 -0.82
CA ILE A 305 34.24 -0.56 -1.19
C ILE A 305 34.38 -0.45 -2.71
N TYR A 306 33.50 0.34 -3.34
CA TYR A 306 33.58 0.70 -4.74
C TYR A 306 34.40 1.98 -4.88
N THR A 307 35.72 1.81 -5.05
CA THR A 307 36.66 2.92 -5.10
C THR A 307 36.49 3.80 -6.35
N GLY A 308 36.63 5.12 -6.19
CA GLY A 308 36.63 6.08 -7.30
C GLY A 308 35.27 6.66 -7.66
N TYR A 309 34.24 6.40 -6.85
CA TYR A 309 32.90 6.96 -7.01
C TYR A 309 32.58 7.86 -5.81
N VAL A 310 32.30 9.13 -6.08
CA VAL A 310 31.95 10.13 -5.05
C VAL A 310 30.55 10.65 -5.37
N LEU A 311 29.60 10.44 -4.46
CA LEU A 311 28.20 10.85 -4.61
C LEU A 311 27.76 11.88 -3.56
N ARG A 312 28.70 12.60 -2.94
CA ARG A 312 28.39 13.57 -1.89
C ARG A 312 27.35 14.63 -2.31
N TYR A 313 27.40 15.07 -3.56
CA TYR A 313 26.51 16.08 -4.14
C TYR A 313 25.73 15.55 -5.35
N ASP A 314 25.84 14.24 -5.60
CA ASP A 314 25.32 13.57 -6.78
C ASP A 314 24.47 12.37 -6.39
N GLY A 315 23.80 11.82 -7.37
CA GLY A 315 22.88 10.71 -7.22
C GLY A 315 21.83 10.83 -8.31
N PRO A 316 20.83 9.95 -8.33
CA PRO A 316 20.58 8.88 -7.36
C PRO A 316 21.41 7.61 -7.63
N MET A 317 21.23 6.58 -6.79
CA MET A 317 21.61 5.21 -7.09
C MET A 317 20.33 4.41 -7.34
N LYS A 318 20.22 3.72 -8.48
CA LYS A 318 18.98 3.00 -8.85
C LYS A 318 19.29 1.59 -9.33
N TRP A 319 18.73 0.61 -8.63
CA TRP A 319 18.78 -0.79 -9.03
C TRP A 319 17.86 -1.05 -10.22
N PHE A 320 18.28 -1.95 -11.08
CA PHE A 320 17.41 -2.61 -12.03
C PHE A 320 16.48 -3.57 -11.30
N ASP A 321 15.19 -3.54 -11.62
CA ASP A 321 14.17 -4.17 -10.77
C ASP A 321 14.10 -5.69 -10.87
N LYS A 322 14.71 -6.29 -11.90
CA LYS A 322 14.70 -7.73 -12.12
C LYS A 322 16.10 -8.32 -11.93
N PRO A 323 16.28 -9.38 -11.14
CA PRO A 323 17.56 -10.06 -11.08
C PRO A 323 17.88 -10.71 -12.44
N GLU A 324 19.14 -10.68 -12.83
CA GLU A 324 19.61 -11.39 -14.02
C GLU A 324 19.95 -12.85 -13.71
N SER A 325 19.90 -13.69 -14.74
CA SER A 325 20.33 -15.09 -14.65
C SER A 325 21.73 -15.21 -14.05
N GLY A 326 21.85 -16.09 -13.04
CA GLY A 326 23.14 -16.38 -12.40
C GLY A 326 23.47 -15.48 -11.19
N SER A 327 22.47 -15.03 -10.43
CA SER A 327 22.65 -14.23 -9.20
C SER A 327 23.36 -12.88 -9.43
N ARG A 328 23.01 -12.23 -10.54
CA ARG A 328 23.57 -10.94 -10.94
C ARG A 328 22.54 -9.84 -10.80
N LEU A 329 22.97 -8.69 -10.30
CA LEU A 329 22.16 -7.51 -10.07
C LEU A 329 22.76 -6.34 -10.84
N LYS A 330 21.92 -5.43 -11.34
CA LYS A 330 22.37 -4.26 -12.10
C LYS A 330 22.08 -2.98 -11.36
N LEU A 331 23.06 -2.10 -11.28
CA LEU A 331 23.00 -0.83 -10.56
C LEU A 331 23.46 0.33 -11.45
N ALA A 332 22.62 1.35 -11.56
CA ALA A 332 22.98 2.64 -12.15
C ALA A 332 23.42 3.61 -11.04
N LEU A 333 24.68 4.05 -11.11
CA LEU A 333 25.27 5.05 -10.23
C LEU A 333 25.49 6.35 -11.02
N PHE A 334 24.91 7.45 -10.53
CA PHE A 334 25.05 8.75 -11.16
C PHE A 334 26.07 9.59 -10.39
N THR A 335 27.18 9.90 -11.05
CA THR A 335 28.22 10.81 -10.55
C THR A 335 28.07 12.19 -11.19
N ASN A 336 28.87 13.18 -10.75
CA ASN A 336 28.91 14.53 -11.33
C ASN A 336 28.99 14.54 -12.87
N THR A 337 29.72 13.61 -13.49
CA THR A 337 30.04 13.67 -14.92
C THR A 337 29.57 12.46 -15.71
N GLU A 338 29.54 11.29 -15.10
CA GLU A 338 29.23 10.04 -15.79
C GLU A 338 28.16 9.22 -15.07
N LEU A 339 27.38 8.49 -15.87
CA LEU A 339 26.62 7.34 -15.42
C LEU A 339 27.55 6.13 -15.42
N VAL A 340 27.60 5.42 -14.30
CA VAL A 340 28.32 4.18 -14.12
C VAL A 340 27.32 3.05 -13.94
N TYR A 341 27.39 2.07 -14.83
CA TYR A 341 26.56 0.88 -14.80
C TYR A 341 27.38 -0.29 -14.25
N LEU A 342 26.94 -0.84 -13.13
CA LEU A 342 27.60 -1.95 -12.47
C LEU A 342 26.73 -3.20 -12.55
N THR A 343 27.35 -4.31 -12.92
CA THR A 343 26.78 -5.64 -12.68
C THR A 343 27.46 -6.20 -11.44
N ILE A 344 26.67 -6.48 -10.43
CA ILE A 344 27.10 -6.84 -9.08
C ILE A 344 26.67 -8.28 -8.78
N SER A 345 27.53 -9.02 -8.10
CA SER A 345 27.22 -10.34 -7.55
C SER A 345 26.31 -10.20 -6.33
N ALA A 346 25.18 -10.92 -6.32
CA ALA A 346 24.26 -10.91 -5.19
C ALA A 346 24.80 -11.65 -3.96
N LEU A 347 25.89 -12.41 -4.10
CA LEU A 347 26.43 -13.27 -3.03
C LEU A 347 27.42 -12.55 -2.13
N ASP A 348 28.20 -11.63 -2.69
CA ASP A 348 29.31 -10.99 -2.00
C ASP A 348 29.41 -9.49 -2.33
N ALA A 349 28.42 -8.94 -3.03
CA ALA A 349 28.38 -7.55 -3.49
C ALA A 349 29.59 -7.14 -4.37
N SER A 350 30.33 -8.08 -4.94
CA SER A 350 31.49 -7.77 -5.79
C SER A 350 31.07 -7.26 -7.19
N ILE A 351 31.86 -6.34 -7.76
CA ILE A 351 31.64 -5.84 -9.12
C ILE A 351 32.13 -6.88 -10.14
N ILE A 352 31.21 -7.38 -10.97
CA ILE A 352 31.49 -8.34 -12.05
C ILE A 352 31.87 -7.59 -13.33
N THR A 353 31.06 -6.62 -13.75
CA THR A 353 31.31 -5.81 -14.95
C THR A 353 30.95 -4.35 -14.72
N LYS A 354 31.64 -3.46 -15.45
CA LYS A 354 31.44 -2.01 -15.42
C LYS A 354 31.30 -1.49 -16.84
N SER A 355 30.32 -0.63 -17.08
CA SER A 355 30.26 0.25 -18.25
C SER A 355 29.98 1.68 -17.81
N THR A 356 30.42 2.68 -18.58
CA THR A 356 30.22 4.09 -18.27
C THR A 356 29.68 4.85 -19.47
N HIS A 357 28.98 5.95 -19.19
CA HIS A 357 28.43 6.87 -20.20
C HIS A 357 28.56 8.30 -19.71
N ASP A 358 29.17 9.18 -20.52
CA ASP A 358 29.25 10.61 -20.24
C ASP A 358 27.85 11.25 -20.27
N LEU A 359 27.51 12.04 -19.26
CA LEU A 359 26.18 12.65 -19.15
C LEU A 359 26.11 14.02 -19.85
N ASP A 360 26.73 14.14 -21.03
CA ASP A 360 26.74 15.35 -21.86
C ASP A 360 27.30 16.59 -21.13
N ALA A 361 28.23 16.40 -20.21
CA ALA A 361 28.77 17.45 -19.32
C ALA A 361 27.69 18.26 -18.57
N ARG A 362 26.56 17.63 -18.22
CA ARG A 362 25.54 18.24 -17.36
C ARG A 362 26.08 18.53 -15.96
N TRP A 363 25.63 19.62 -15.34
CA TRP A 363 26.14 20.11 -14.05
C TRP A 363 25.10 20.14 -12.93
N ASP A 364 23.82 19.97 -13.28
CA ASP A 364 22.69 19.98 -12.36
C ASP A 364 22.33 18.56 -11.92
N PRO A 365 21.74 18.39 -10.72
CA PRO A 365 21.47 17.07 -10.17
C PRO A 365 20.47 16.30 -11.04
N ILE A 366 20.65 14.97 -11.04
CA ILE A 366 19.69 14.07 -11.65
C ILE A 366 18.42 14.10 -10.79
N SER A 367 17.32 14.42 -11.46
CA SER A 367 16.02 14.65 -10.85
C SER A 367 15.12 13.42 -10.87
N GLY A 368 15.32 12.50 -11.81
CA GLY A 368 14.46 11.33 -11.98
C GLY A 368 15.13 10.27 -12.84
N VAL A 369 14.93 9.01 -12.46
CA VAL A 369 15.53 7.85 -13.11
C VAL A 369 14.53 6.70 -13.08
N VAL A 370 14.21 6.13 -14.24
CA VAL A 370 13.22 5.06 -14.38
C VAL A 370 13.71 3.98 -15.33
N TRP A 371 13.61 2.73 -14.89
CA TRP A 371 13.82 1.57 -15.75
C TRP A 371 12.58 1.24 -16.55
N ASP A 372 12.82 1.07 -17.85
CA ASP A 372 11.87 0.61 -18.82
C ASP A 372 12.21 -0.85 -19.19
N THR A 373 11.53 -1.78 -18.54
CA THR A 373 11.74 -3.23 -18.65
C THR A 373 10.72 -3.85 -19.60
N THR A 374 11.19 -4.53 -20.64
CA THR A 374 10.38 -5.47 -21.43
C THR A 374 11.04 -6.84 -21.42
N GLU A 375 10.24 -7.90 -21.42
CA GLU A 375 10.74 -9.27 -21.58
C GLU A 375 11.36 -9.53 -22.96
N THR A 376 11.10 -8.66 -23.95
CA THR A 376 11.47 -8.85 -25.36
C THR A 376 12.55 -7.91 -25.90
N VAL A 377 12.83 -6.80 -25.20
CA VAL A 377 13.81 -5.77 -25.60
C VAL A 377 14.81 -5.56 -24.47
N THR A 378 16.04 -5.21 -24.86
CA THR A 378 17.08 -4.72 -23.95
C THR A 378 16.55 -3.63 -23.02
N PRO A 379 16.92 -3.66 -21.72
CA PRO A 379 16.42 -2.70 -20.75
C PRO A 379 16.84 -1.28 -21.13
N ARG A 380 15.93 -0.33 -20.91
CA ARG A 380 16.16 1.09 -21.18
C ARG A 380 16.10 1.88 -19.89
N LEU A 381 16.97 2.88 -19.77
CA LEU A 381 17.06 3.75 -18.61
C LEU A 381 16.67 5.17 -19.02
N HIS A 382 15.53 5.65 -18.52
CA HIS A 382 15.09 7.04 -18.69
C HIS A 382 15.70 7.92 -17.60
N ILE A 383 16.24 9.08 -18.01
CA ILE A 383 16.99 9.98 -17.14
C ILE A 383 16.50 11.42 -17.35
N SER A 384 16.28 12.14 -16.25
CA SER A 384 16.06 13.59 -16.26
C SER A 384 16.97 14.31 -15.28
N SER A 385 17.43 15.50 -15.65
CA SER A 385 18.11 16.46 -14.77
C SER A 385 17.19 17.62 -14.40
N LEU A 386 17.44 18.27 -13.27
CA LEU A 386 16.53 19.30 -12.75
C LEU A 386 16.27 20.44 -13.74
N ILE A 387 17.29 20.95 -14.42
CA ILE A 387 17.24 22.13 -15.31
C ILE A 387 17.67 21.78 -16.74
N SER A 388 18.63 20.88 -16.90
CA SER A 388 19.26 20.62 -18.21
C SER A 388 18.57 19.57 -19.08
N THR A 389 17.50 18.93 -18.60
CA THR A 389 16.80 17.84 -19.32
C THR A 389 16.48 18.17 -20.78
N LEU A 390 16.04 19.39 -21.07
CA LEU A 390 15.64 19.79 -22.42
C LEU A 390 16.82 20.21 -23.31
N HIS A 391 17.97 20.52 -22.72
CA HIS A 391 19.14 21.02 -23.45
C HIS A 391 20.10 19.90 -23.83
N ASN A 392 20.15 18.83 -23.03
CA ASN A 392 21.09 17.73 -23.23
C ASN A 392 20.48 16.60 -24.06
N PRO A 393 21.24 15.94 -24.94
CA PRO A 393 20.71 14.89 -25.81
C PRO A 393 20.38 13.59 -25.06
N THR A 394 21.16 13.23 -24.03
CA THR A 394 20.97 11.95 -23.32
C THR A 394 19.79 12.04 -22.35
N ALA A 395 18.65 11.48 -22.78
CA ALA A 395 17.45 11.32 -21.93
C ALA A 395 17.03 9.86 -21.76
N VAL A 396 17.51 8.96 -22.64
CA VAL A 396 17.24 7.53 -22.58
C VAL A 396 18.49 6.78 -23.01
N LEU A 397 18.88 5.77 -22.24
CA LEU A 397 20.00 4.89 -22.56
C LEU A 397 19.52 3.47 -22.75
N GLU A 398 20.09 2.77 -23.72
CA GLU A 398 19.90 1.34 -23.94
C GLU A 398 21.23 0.62 -23.76
N GLU A 399 21.22 -0.48 -23.00
CA GLU A 399 22.39 -1.32 -22.84
C GLU A 399 22.53 -2.25 -24.05
N THR A 400 23.64 -2.10 -24.77
CA THR A 400 23.99 -2.93 -25.93
C THR A 400 25.31 -3.66 -25.68
N TYR A 401 25.63 -4.66 -26.52
CA TYR A 401 26.91 -5.37 -26.44
C TYR A 401 28.13 -4.44 -26.54
N ASP A 402 27.98 -3.32 -27.26
CA ASP A 402 29.05 -2.31 -27.46
C ASP A 402 29.05 -1.22 -26.37
N GLY A 403 28.21 -1.36 -25.33
CA GLY A 403 28.07 -0.41 -24.22
C GLY A 403 26.73 0.31 -24.20
N LEU A 404 26.66 1.38 -23.40
CA LEU A 404 25.46 2.20 -23.25
C LEU A 404 25.32 3.16 -24.43
N LYS A 405 24.13 3.16 -25.05
CA LYS A 405 23.84 4.01 -26.21
C LYS A 405 22.64 4.91 -25.94
N SER A 406 22.79 6.21 -26.20
CA SER A 406 21.67 7.14 -26.16
C SER A 406 20.65 6.81 -27.25
N LEU A 407 19.40 6.66 -26.82
CA LEU A 407 18.24 6.68 -27.69
C LEU A 407 17.78 8.12 -27.90
N GLY A 408 16.97 8.35 -28.94
CA GLY A 408 16.45 9.67 -29.28
C GLY A 408 15.51 10.26 -28.22
N VAL A 409 14.89 11.38 -28.55
CA VAL A 409 14.01 12.12 -27.63
C VAL A 409 12.78 11.27 -27.26
N PRO A 410 12.53 11.00 -25.96
CA PRO A 410 11.37 10.24 -25.53
C PRO A 410 10.09 11.09 -25.53
N ASN A 411 8.93 10.42 -25.69
CA ASN A 411 7.61 11.06 -25.73
C ASN A 411 7.33 11.98 -24.52
N TRP A 412 7.79 11.61 -23.33
CA TRP A 412 7.57 12.43 -22.13
C TRP A 412 8.31 13.76 -22.24
N ARG A 413 9.53 13.78 -22.81
CA ARG A 413 10.32 14.99 -23.00
C ARG A 413 9.69 15.91 -24.04
N GLU A 414 9.22 15.36 -25.17
CA GLU A 414 8.52 16.14 -26.20
C GLU A 414 7.30 16.88 -25.62
N LYS A 415 6.58 16.26 -24.67
CA LYS A 415 5.45 16.92 -24.00
C LYS A 415 5.88 18.08 -23.11
N ILE A 416 7.01 17.95 -22.42
CA ILE A 416 7.57 19.03 -21.61
C ILE A 416 7.97 20.20 -22.53
N GLU A 417 8.61 19.91 -23.66
CA GLU A 417 8.99 20.91 -24.67
C GLU A 417 7.76 21.63 -25.24
N ASN A 418 6.70 20.89 -25.55
CA ASN A 418 5.43 21.46 -26.01
C ASN A 418 4.78 22.35 -24.94
N ASN A 419 4.75 21.92 -23.68
CA ASN A 419 4.23 22.73 -22.56
C ASN A 419 5.05 24.02 -22.38
N LEU A 420 6.39 23.92 -22.45
CA LEU A 420 7.27 25.08 -22.37
C LEU A 420 7.01 26.09 -23.49
N ALA A 421 6.84 25.62 -24.73
CA ALA A 421 6.51 26.47 -25.87
C ALA A 421 5.15 27.18 -25.67
N LEU A 422 4.12 26.45 -25.21
CA LEU A 422 2.81 27.02 -24.90
C LEU A 422 2.90 28.07 -23.79
N PHE A 423 3.67 27.80 -22.73
CA PHE A 423 3.91 28.75 -21.64
C PHE A 423 4.59 30.03 -22.13
N SER A 424 5.61 29.90 -22.98
CA SER A 424 6.29 31.07 -23.57
C SER A 424 5.35 31.91 -24.42
N VAL A 425 4.48 31.29 -25.20
CA VAL A 425 3.51 32.01 -26.05
C VAL A 425 2.46 32.71 -25.18
N LYS A 426 1.89 31.98 -24.21
CA LYS A 426 0.87 32.49 -23.30
C LYS A 426 1.34 33.72 -22.52
N ASN A 427 2.61 33.76 -22.12
CA ASN A 427 3.18 34.83 -21.32
C ASN A 427 4.01 35.85 -22.13
N GLY A 428 4.05 35.74 -23.46
CA GLY A 428 4.78 36.70 -24.31
C GLY A 428 6.30 36.70 -24.12
N LEU A 429 6.89 35.59 -23.65
CA LEU A 429 8.30 35.48 -23.28
C LEU A 429 9.26 35.33 -24.46
N LYS A 430 8.76 35.19 -25.70
CA LYS A 430 9.56 35.07 -26.94
C LYS A 430 10.65 33.96 -26.88
N GLY A 431 10.37 32.86 -26.19
CA GLY A 431 11.30 31.74 -26.00
C GLY A 431 12.12 31.83 -24.71
N ASN A 432 12.03 32.93 -23.95
CA ASN A 432 12.73 33.10 -22.68
C ASN A 432 12.02 32.39 -21.52
N SER A 433 11.94 31.07 -21.64
CA SER A 433 11.33 30.19 -20.65
C SER A 433 12.23 28.98 -20.41
N LYS A 434 12.22 28.47 -19.19
CA LYS A 434 12.91 27.25 -18.77
C LYS A 434 11.93 26.29 -18.13
N ALA A 435 12.13 24.99 -18.35
CA ALA A 435 11.42 23.95 -17.62
C ALA A 435 12.33 23.40 -16.53
N LYS A 436 11.77 23.11 -15.36
CA LYS A 436 12.40 22.27 -14.35
C LYS A 436 11.71 20.92 -14.32
N VAL A 437 12.46 19.83 -14.32
CA VAL A 437 11.93 18.47 -14.19
C VAL A 437 12.27 17.97 -12.80
N TRP A 438 11.28 17.60 -12.01
CA TRP A 438 11.46 17.31 -10.58
C TRP A 438 11.50 15.82 -10.26
N GLY A 439 11.07 14.97 -11.20
CA GLY A 439 11.10 13.53 -11.04
C GLY A 439 10.41 12.76 -12.16
N LEU A 440 10.73 11.47 -12.23
CA LEU A 440 10.15 10.50 -13.14
C LEU A 440 9.74 9.27 -12.32
N THR A 441 8.57 8.70 -12.58
CA THR A 441 8.16 7.43 -11.99
C THR A 441 7.40 6.59 -13.02
N ARG A 442 7.39 5.27 -12.85
CA ARG A 442 6.72 4.32 -13.77
C ARG A 442 5.39 3.86 -13.20
N SER A 443 4.45 3.52 -14.08
CA SER A 443 3.24 2.82 -13.65
C SER A 443 3.57 1.42 -13.10
N PRO A 444 2.68 0.83 -12.28
CA PRO A 444 2.86 -0.51 -11.73
C PRO A 444 3.09 -1.60 -12.78
N LEU A 445 2.50 -1.47 -13.97
CA LEU A 445 2.65 -2.42 -15.07
C LEU A 445 3.83 -2.09 -16.02
N GLY A 446 4.54 -0.98 -15.78
CA GLY A 446 5.67 -0.56 -16.63
C GLY A 446 5.27 -0.10 -18.04
N ASP A 447 4.00 0.21 -18.28
CA ASP A 447 3.46 0.67 -19.56
C ASP A 447 3.47 2.20 -19.72
N PHE A 448 3.46 2.93 -18.60
CA PHE A 448 3.47 4.39 -18.55
C PHE A 448 4.62 4.92 -17.70
N ILE A 449 4.99 6.16 -18.02
CA ILE A 449 5.90 6.99 -17.23
C ILE A 449 5.21 8.31 -16.91
N ALA A 450 5.21 8.69 -15.64
CA ALA A 450 4.78 10.00 -15.17
C ALA A 450 6.01 10.89 -15.01
N ALA A 451 5.95 12.09 -15.60
CA ALA A 451 6.98 13.11 -15.48
C ALA A 451 6.41 14.32 -14.75
N CYS A 452 7.09 14.76 -13.69
CA CYS A 452 6.75 15.98 -12.97
C CYS A 452 7.62 17.14 -13.44
N ASN A 453 7.00 18.25 -13.82
CA ASN A 453 7.74 19.46 -14.21
C ASN A 453 7.08 20.75 -13.70
N SER A 454 7.83 21.84 -13.79
CA SER A 454 7.32 23.21 -13.70
C SER A 454 7.97 24.07 -14.80
N VAL A 455 7.29 25.13 -15.20
CA VAL A 455 7.75 26.04 -16.26
C VAL A 455 7.87 27.45 -15.70
N HIS A 456 8.97 28.13 -16.05
CA HIS A 456 9.36 29.40 -15.45
C HIS A 456 9.91 30.34 -16.52
N PRO A 457 9.83 31.67 -16.36
CA PRO A 457 10.60 32.59 -17.17
C PRO A 457 12.11 32.39 -16.93
N SER A 458 12.93 32.61 -17.96
CA SER A 458 14.39 32.44 -17.87
C SER A 458 15.18 33.75 -17.74
N ASP A 459 14.62 34.87 -18.20
CA ASP A 459 15.28 36.18 -18.29
C ASP A 459 14.78 37.22 -17.26
N MET A 460 13.93 36.80 -16.32
CA MET A 460 13.39 37.66 -15.26
C MET A 460 13.16 36.87 -13.96
N ILE A 461 12.99 37.61 -12.86
CA ILE A 461 12.62 37.04 -11.57
C ILE A 461 11.11 36.78 -11.59
N GLU A 462 10.74 35.53 -11.38
CA GLU A 462 9.34 35.15 -11.16
C GLU A 462 8.95 35.49 -9.72
N TYR A 463 8.03 36.44 -9.58
CA TYR A 463 7.40 36.75 -8.30
C TYR A 463 5.93 36.35 -8.37
N GLY A 464 5.50 35.52 -7.43
CA GLY A 464 4.12 35.03 -7.34
C GLY A 464 3.80 34.61 -5.92
N ILE A 465 2.54 34.73 -5.55
CA ILE A 465 2.04 34.14 -4.30
C ILE A 465 2.04 32.61 -4.43
N PRO A 466 2.14 31.84 -3.33
CA PRO A 466 2.10 30.38 -3.39
C PRO A 466 0.91 29.81 -4.18
N ALA A 467 -0.24 30.50 -4.17
CA ALA A 467 -1.43 30.11 -4.93
C ALA A 467 -1.26 30.17 -6.46
N ASP A 468 -0.31 30.96 -6.98
CA ASP A 468 -0.01 31.07 -8.41
C ASP A 468 0.98 30.00 -8.89
N ARG A 469 1.61 29.28 -7.95
CA ARG A 469 2.56 28.22 -8.26
C ARG A 469 1.82 27.07 -8.94
N SER A 470 2.35 26.62 -10.07
CA SER A 470 1.82 25.48 -10.79
C SER A 470 2.91 24.48 -11.17
N GLY A 471 2.63 23.22 -10.88
CA GLY A 471 3.39 22.05 -11.35
C GLY A 471 2.51 21.23 -12.28
N THR A 472 3.11 20.53 -13.24
CA THR A 472 2.40 19.64 -14.16
C THR A 472 2.92 18.22 -13.99
N VAL A 473 2.01 17.27 -13.87
CA VAL A 473 2.31 15.84 -13.97
C VAL A 473 1.76 15.35 -15.31
N ALA A 474 2.65 14.88 -16.17
CA ALA A 474 2.31 14.39 -17.50
C ALA A 474 2.60 12.90 -17.63
N ILE A 475 1.59 12.12 -17.96
CA ILE A 475 1.71 10.68 -18.14
C ILE A 475 1.87 10.35 -19.63
N SER A 476 2.89 9.56 -19.91
CA SER A 476 3.28 9.18 -21.25
C SER A 476 3.39 7.68 -21.36
N SER A 477 2.96 7.13 -22.48
CA SER A 477 3.18 5.73 -22.78
C SER A 477 4.65 5.49 -23.13
N LEU A 478 5.22 4.47 -22.49
CA LEU A 478 6.54 3.94 -22.83
C LEU A 478 6.51 3.09 -24.11
N ARG A 479 5.31 2.72 -24.59
CA ARG A 479 5.09 1.85 -25.75
C ARG A 479 4.30 2.49 -26.88
N ARG A 480 4.45 1.94 -28.09
CA ARG A 480 3.55 2.22 -29.22
C ARG A 480 2.23 1.47 -29.05
N SER A 481 1.13 2.02 -29.58
CA SER A 481 -0.22 1.48 -29.40
C SER A 481 -0.36 -0.02 -29.77
N SER A 482 0.37 -0.50 -30.78
CA SER A 482 0.38 -1.92 -31.17
C SER A 482 1.05 -2.84 -30.14
N GLN A 483 2.14 -2.37 -29.52
CA GLN A 483 2.85 -3.09 -28.45
C GLN A 483 2.11 -3.00 -27.12
N ARG A 484 1.10 -2.12 -27.00
CA ARG A 484 0.35 -1.98 -25.75
C ARG A 484 -0.52 -3.17 -25.40
N ARG A 485 -0.91 -3.95 -26.41
CA ARG A 485 -1.81 -5.07 -26.21
C ARG A 485 -1.13 -6.29 -25.58
N ASP A 486 0.20 -6.28 -25.39
CA ASP A 486 0.98 -7.42 -24.88
C ASP A 486 1.71 -7.12 -23.55
N ILE A 487 1.32 -6.08 -22.79
CA ILE A 487 2.10 -5.51 -21.66
C ILE A 487 1.68 -6.01 -20.26
N PHE A 488 1.13 -7.21 -20.12
CA PHE A 488 0.88 -7.71 -18.78
C PHE A 488 2.17 -8.39 -18.26
N PRO A 489 2.86 -7.82 -17.24
CA PRO A 489 4.05 -8.45 -16.68
C PRO A 489 3.69 -9.78 -16.04
N ASN A 490 4.61 -10.75 -16.08
CA ASN A 490 4.42 -12.02 -15.39
C ASN A 490 4.78 -11.92 -13.89
N GLU A 491 4.11 -11.02 -13.18
CA GLU A 491 4.31 -10.71 -11.76
C GLU A 491 2.95 -10.51 -11.07
N ASP A 492 2.92 -10.52 -9.74
CA ASP A 492 1.70 -10.24 -8.99
C ASP A 492 1.36 -8.75 -9.09
N VAL A 493 0.12 -8.44 -9.49
CA VAL A 493 -0.32 -7.08 -9.79
C VAL A 493 -1.67 -6.76 -9.15
N THR A 494 -1.90 -5.49 -8.84
CA THR A 494 -3.19 -5.03 -8.31
C THR A 494 -4.24 -4.92 -9.41
N ALA A 495 -5.50 -5.14 -9.06
CA ALA A 495 -6.60 -4.93 -10.01
C ALA A 495 -6.77 -3.44 -10.36
N GLU A 496 -6.42 -2.53 -9.45
CA GLU A 496 -6.38 -1.09 -9.66
C GLU A 496 -5.40 -0.71 -10.77
N GLY A 497 -4.17 -1.24 -10.70
CA GLY A 497 -3.14 -1.02 -11.72
C GLY A 497 -3.57 -1.52 -13.09
N ILE A 498 -4.13 -2.74 -13.16
CA ILE A 498 -4.70 -3.29 -14.40
C ILE A 498 -5.85 -2.44 -14.92
N THR A 499 -6.76 -2.02 -14.04
CA THR A 499 -7.94 -1.23 -14.44
C THR A 499 -7.51 0.05 -15.13
N TYR A 500 -6.54 0.78 -14.58
CA TYR A 500 -6.02 1.99 -15.21
C TYR A 500 -5.50 1.73 -16.64
N SER A 501 -4.66 0.70 -16.81
CA SER A 501 -4.09 0.35 -18.11
C SER A 501 -5.13 -0.16 -19.11
N LEU A 502 -6.10 -0.95 -18.67
CA LEU A 502 -7.25 -1.36 -19.49
C LEU A 502 -7.99 -0.12 -20.00
N LYS A 503 -8.36 0.81 -19.11
CA LYS A 503 -9.08 2.04 -19.53
C LYS A 503 -8.30 2.84 -20.57
N LYS A 504 -6.99 3.00 -20.37
CA LYS A 504 -6.10 3.67 -21.35
C LYS A 504 -5.93 2.93 -22.67
N LEU A 505 -6.02 1.60 -22.66
CA LEU A 505 -6.04 0.80 -23.88
C LEU A 505 -7.32 1.04 -24.67
N ALA A 506 -8.48 1.06 -24.01
CA ALA A 506 -9.77 1.33 -24.66
C ALA A 506 -9.79 2.73 -25.30
N GLU A 507 -9.31 3.77 -24.60
CA GLU A 507 -9.20 5.14 -25.12
C GLU A 507 -8.42 5.22 -26.46
N GLY A 508 -7.44 4.35 -26.65
CA GLY A 508 -6.57 4.37 -27.83
C GLY A 508 -6.90 3.36 -28.92
N ALA A 509 -7.73 2.34 -28.62
CA ALA A 509 -8.01 1.23 -29.52
C ALA A 509 -9.42 1.25 -30.12
N VAL A 510 -10.37 1.92 -29.46
CA VAL A 510 -11.79 1.86 -29.82
C VAL A 510 -12.28 3.21 -30.31
N GLU A 511 -12.56 3.31 -31.61
CA GLU A 511 -13.20 4.47 -32.20
C GLU A 511 -14.73 4.35 -32.08
N ASP A 512 -15.27 3.17 -32.42
CA ASP A 512 -16.70 2.81 -32.37
C ASP A 512 -17.07 2.04 -31.07
N PRO A 513 -18.03 2.50 -30.26
CA PRO A 513 -18.51 1.77 -29.08
C PRO A 513 -18.89 0.30 -29.33
N ASP A 514 -19.32 -0.05 -30.54
CA ASP A 514 -19.74 -1.42 -30.88
C ASP A 514 -18.56 -2.43 -30.90
N ASP A 515 -17.32 -1.96 -30.98
CA ASP A 515 -16.11 -2.80 -30.93
C ASP A 515 -15.67 -3.15 -29.49
N MET A 516 -16.25 -2.50 -28.47
CA MET A 516 -15.87 -2.71 -27.06
C MET A 516 -16.01 -4.17 -26.58
N PRO A 517 -17.08 -4.93 -26.90
CA PRO A 517 -17.23 -6.31 -26.46
C PRO A 517 -16.14 -7.23 -27.00
N ALA A 518 -15.74 -7.06 -28.26
CA ALA A 518 -14.68 -7.87 -28.87
C ALA A 518 -13.30 -7.58 -28.23
N LEU A 519 -13.02 -6.32 -27.93
CA LEU A 519 -11.82 -5.94 -27.18
C LEU A 519 -11.84 -6.49 -25.75
N ALA A 520 -13.00 -6.49 -25.10
CA ALA A 520 -13.16 -7.06 -23.76
C ALA A 520 -12.81 -8.55 -23.75
N GLU A 521 -13.33 -9.32 -24.72
CA GLU A 521 -13.02 -10.75 -24.84
C GLU A 521 -11.54 -11.00 -25.12
N GLU A 522 -10.91 -10.21 -26.02
CA GLU A 522 -9.46 -10.26 -26.26
C GLU A 522 -8.66 -10.06 -24.96
N MET A 523 -9.02 -9.06 -24.17
CA MET A 523 -8.32 -8.73 -22.93
C MET A 523 -8.52 -9.79 -21.84
N VAL A 524 -9.73 -10.35 -21.70
CA VAL A 524 -9.97 -11.46 -20.78
C VAL A 524 -9.09 -12.66 -21.15
N MET A 525 -9.03 -13.04 -22.43
CA MET A 525 -8.18 -14.15 -22.87
C MET A 525 -6.69 -13.89 -22.57
N LYS A 526 -6.24 -12.64 -22.72
CA LYS A 526 -4.87 -12.25 -22.38
C LYS A 526 -4.59 -12.33 -20.89
N LEU A 527 -5.48 -11.81 -20.05
CA LEU A 527 -5.34 -11.90 -18.59
C LEU A 527 -5.32 -13.36 -18.13
N VAL A 528 -6.18 -14.23 -18.68
CA VAL A 528 -6.18 -15.67 -18.37
C VAL A 528 -4.86 -16.33 -18.80
N LYS A 529 -4.30 -15.92 -19.94
CA LYS A 529 -3.04 -16.49 -20.45
C LYS A 529 -1.82 -16.03 -19.63
N THR A 530 -1.77 -14.76 -19.24
CA THR A 530 -0.65 -14.20 -18.47
C THR A 530 -0.73 -14.58 -17.00
N TYR A 531 -1.92 -14.51 -16.40
CA TYR A 531 -2.14 -14.67 -14.97
C TYR A 531 -2.95 -15.94 -14.68
N THR A 532 -2.25 -17.09 -14.73
CA THR A 532 -2.86 -18.42 -14.59
C THR A 532 -2.94 -18.88 -13.13
N THR A 533 -3.62 -20.00 -12.88
CA THR A 533 -3.58 -20.67 -11.57
C THR A 533 -2.15 -21.07 -11.21
N PRO A 534 -1.67 -20.77 -9.99
CA PRO A 534 -0.36 -21.21 -9.53
C PRO A 534 -0.21 -22.74 -9.54
N SER A 535 1.00 -23.24 -9.83
CA SER A 535 1.31 -24.67 -9.72
C SER A 535 1.17 -25.13 -8.26
N ARG A 536 0.54 -26.30 -8.07
CA ARG A 536 0.55 -26.95 -6.74
C ARG A 536 1.82 -27.78 -6.63
N PRO A 537 2.64 -27.64 -5.58
CA PRO A 537 3.80 -28.50 -5.40
C PRO A 537 3.36 -29.96 -5.36
N GLU A 538 4.02 -30.83 -6.12
CA GLU A 538 3.62 -32.23 -6.39
C GLU A 538 3.39 -33.06 -5.11
N ASN A 539 4.02 -32.70 -4.00
CA ASN A 539 3.84 -33.32 -2.69
C ASN A 539 2.48 -33.05 -2.02
N SER A 540 1.70 -32.09 -2.54
CA SER A 540 0.38 -31.73 -2.01
C SER A 540 -0.78 -32.47 -2.69
N ALA A 541 -0.56 -33.23 -3.76
CA ALA A 541 -1.60 -33.76 -4.66
C ALA A 541 -2.64 -34.73 -4.04
N LYS A 542 -2.56 -35.01 -2.73
CA LYS A 542 -3.63 -35.70 -1.99
C LYS A 542 -4.50 -34.65 -1.28
N THR A 543 -5.75 -34.50 -1.73
CA THR A 543 -6.78 -33.64 -1.11
C THR A 543 -6.97 -33.86 0.40
N SER A 544 -6.57 -35.03 0.94
CA SER A 544 -6.63 -35.36 2.37
C SER A 544 -5.58 -34.69 3.26
N THR A 545 -4.53 -34.05 2.71
CA THR A 545 -3.46 -33.40 3.49
C THR A 545 -3.43 -31.87 3.41
N ALA A 546 -4.34 -31.25 2.65
CA ALA A 546 -4.34 -29.80 2.38
C ALA A 546 -4.54 -28.95 3.66
N TYR A 547 -5.32 -29.42 4.63
CA TYR A 547 -5.56 -28.73 5.90
C TYR A 547 -4.95 -29.49 7.09
N SER A 548 -3.72 -29.98 6.94
CA SER A 548 -3.06 -30.82 7.96
C SER A 548 -2.64 -30.07 9.23
N ASP A 549 -2.32 -28.77 9.13
CA ASP A 549 -1.98 -27.91 10.27
C ASP A 549 -3.11 -26.91 10.55
N VAL A 550 -4.09 -27.33 11.34
CA VAL A 550 -5.28 -26.53 11.70
C VAL A 550 -4.94 -25.34 12.61
N ASN A 551 -3.73 -25.31 13.18
CA ASN A 551 -3.31 -24.23 14.08
C ASN A 551 -2.56 -23.12 13.36
N ASN A 552 -2.04 -23.37 12.15
CA ASN A 552 -1.30 -22.38 11.38
C ASN A 552 -2.22 -21.59 10.44
N LEU A 553 -2.64 -20.41 10.91
CA LEU A 553 -3.55 -19.51 10.19
C LEU A 553 -3.03 -19.13 8.79
N GLU A 554 -1.74 -18.82 8.63
CA GLU A 554 -1.16 -18.45 7.33
C GLU A 554 -1.24 -19.60 6.32
N SER A 555 -0.95 -20.82 6.77
CA SER A 555 -1.06 -22.03 5.94
C SER A 555 -2.52 -22.28 5.52
N LEU A 556 -3.47 -22.16 6.45
CA LEU A 556 -4.90 -22.30 6.14
C LEU A 556 -5.38 -21.26 5.14
N ILE A 557 -4.99 -20.00 5.31
CA ILE A 557 -5.31 -18.89 4.38
C ILE A 557 -4.76 -19.20 2.99
N ARG A 558 -3.49 -19.63 2.90
CA ARG A 558 -2.83 -19.94 1.64
C ARG A 558 -3.56 -21.06 0.88
N GLU A 559 -3.86 -22.16 1.56
CA GLU A 559 -4.55 -23.30 0.94
C GLU A 559 -5.99 -22.94 0.54
N PHE A 560 -6.68 -22.14 1.35
CA PHE A 560 -8.01 -21.66 1.00
C PHE A 560 -7.97 -20.75 -0.25
N LYS A 561 -7.02 -19.82 -0.34
CA LYS A 561 -6.80 -18.99 -1.55
C LYS A 561 -6.57 -19.84 -2.79
N LEU A 562 -5.72 -20.86 -2.72
CA LEU A 562 -5.47 -21.78 -3.85
C LEU A 562 -6.73 -22.52 -4.28
N SER A 563 -7.54 -22.99 -3.32
CA SER A 563 -8.74 -23.78 -3.60
C SER A 563 -9.93 -22.95 -4.11
N ALA A 564 -10.07 -21.70 -3.65
CA ALA A 564 -11.23 -20.86 -3.94
C ALA A 564 -10.90 -19.68 -4.87
N PHE A 565 -9.91 -18.85 -4.51
CA PHE A 565 -9.63 -17.58 -5.18
C PHE A 565 -8.84 -17.75 -6.49
N LEU A 566 -7.93 -18.72 -6.50
CA LEU A 566 -6.99 -18.94 -7.60
C LEU A 566 -7.35 -20.16 -8.46
N ASP A 567 -8.55 -20.74 -8.25
CA ASP A 567 -9.12 -21.73 -9.15
C ASP A 567 -9.27 -21.15 -10.57
N ALA A 568 -8.93 -21.95 -11.59
CA ALA A 568 -8.85 -21.49 -12.98
C ALA A 568 -10.18 -20.94 -13.51
N HIS A 569 -11.31 -21.55 -13.13
CA HIS A 569 -12.63 -21.08 -13.54
C HIS A 569 -13.04 -19.82 -12.79
N THR A 570 -12.70 -19.74 -11.51
CA THR A 570 -12.91 -18.53 -10.70
C THR A 570 -12.11 -17.35 -11.24
N LEU A 571 -10.84 -17.54 -11.60
CA LEU A 571 -10.00 -16.52 -12.21
C LEU A 571 -10.58 -16.00 -13.53
N LYS A 572 -11.03 -16.90 -14.42
CA LYS A 572 -11.63 -16.51 -15.70
C LYS A 572 -12.87 -15.63 -15.52
N ASP A 573 -13.78 -16.03 -14.64
CA ASP A 573 -15.01 -15.27 -14.40
C ASP A 573 -14.69 -13.94 -13.69
N ARG A 574 -13.70 -13.94 -12.79
CA ARG A 574 -13.20 -12.74 -12.10
C ARG A 574 -12.59 -11.73 -13.08
N TYR A 575 -11.78 -12.17 -14.02
CA TYR A 575 -11.21 -11.30 -15.07
C TYR A 575 -12.30 -10.78 -16.01
N THR A 576 -13.32 -11.59 -16.29
CA THR A 576 -14.48 -11.15 -17.07
C THR A 576 -15.22 -10.00 -16.38
N LEU A 577 -15.45 -10.10 -15.07
CA LEU A 577 -16.06 -9.03 -14.28
C LEU A 577 -15.15 -7.80 -14.19
N LEU A 578 -13.84 -7.97 -13.95
CA LEU A 578 -12.88 -6.87 -13.88
C LEU A 578 -12.83 -6.08 -15.20
N VAL A 579 -12.70 -6.76 -16.34
CA VAL A 579 -12.68 -6.14 -17.66
C VAL A 579 -14.03 -5.48 -17.95
N SER A 580 -15.14 -6.10 -17.56
CA SER A 580 -16.47 -5.50 -17.69
C SER A 580 -16.63 -4.21 -16.88
N GLU A 581 -16.13 -4.15 -15.65
CA GLU A 581 -16.12 -2.90 -14.88
C GLU A 581 -15.18 -1.86 -15.50
N ALA A 582 -14.02 -2.29 -16.00
CA ALA A 582 -13.06 -1.41 -16.65
C ALA A 582 -13.58 -0.85 -17.99
N TYR A 583 -14.40 -1.58 -18.74
CA TYR A 583 -14.92 -1.18 -20.06
C TYR A 583 -16.39 -0.80 -20.07
N LYS A 584 -17.08 -0.95 -18.93
CA LYS A 584 -18.53 -0.76 -18.78
C LYS A 584 -19.36 -1.56 -19.81
N THR A 585 -18.94 -2.79 -20.12
CA THR A 585 -19.67 -3.63 -21.06
C THR A 585 -21.00 -4.12 -20.45
N GLN A 586 -22.06 -4.16 -21.26
CA GLN A 586 -23.37 -4.69 -20.87
C GLN A 586 -23.37 -6.23 -20.93
N ILE A 587 -22.65 -6.87 -20.00
CA ILE A 587 -22.73 -8.33 -19.80
C ILE A 587 -23.65 -8.66 -18.62
N GLN A 588 -24.19 -9.88 -18.61
CA GLN A 588 -24.97 -10.40 -17.48
C GLN A 588 -24.04 -10.72 -16.30
N LYS A 589 -23.68 -9.70 -15.52
CA LYS A 589 -22.76 -9.79 -14.36
C LYS A 589 -23.24 -10.80 -13.31
N ASP A 590 -24.55 -10.98 -13.17
CA ASP A 590 -25.16 -11.85 -12.16
C ASP A 590 -24.83 -13.32 -12.37
N LEU A 591 -24.69 -13.78 -13.61
CA LEU A 591 -24.30 -15.16 -13.91
C LEU A 591 -22.89 -15.44 -13.39
N PHE A 592 -21.92 -14.59 -13.76
CA PHE A 592 -20.53 -14.73 -13.33
C PHE A 592 -20.40 -14.62 -11.81
N ARG A 593 -21.11 -13.66 -11.17
CA ARG A 593 -21.16 -13.55 -9.70
C ARG A 593 -21.71 -14.81 -9.04
N THR A 594 -22.78 -15.39 -9.60
CA THR A 594 -23.39 -16.62 -9.07
C THR A 594 -22.44 -17.81 -9.20
N LEU A 595 -21.77 -17.98 -10.34
CA LEU A 595 -20.79 -19.05 -10.56
C LEU A 595 -19.59 -18.94 -9.62
N ILE A 596 -19.08 -17.72 -9.42
CA ILE A 596 -18.00 -17.43 -8.47
C ILE A 596 -18.45 -17.77 -7.03
N ALA A 597 -19.62 -17.28 -6.61
CA ALA A 597 -20.19 -17.55 -5.28
C ALA A 597 -20.44 -19.05 -5.03
N TYR A 598 -20.91 -19.78 -6.05
CA TYR A 598 -21.10 -21.22 -5.98
C TYR A 598 -19.79 -21.98 -5.76
N ARG A 599 -18.72 -21.62 -6.49
CA ARG A 599 -17.38 -22.23 -6.31
C ARG A 599 -16.79 -21.91 -4.93
N LEU A 600 -17.00 -20.70 -4.40
CA LEU A 600 -16.64 -20.36 -3.02
C LEU A 600 -17.33 -21.28 -2.01
N ALA A 601 -18.64 -21.48 -2.17
CA ALA A 601 -19.41 -22.33 -1.27
C ALA A 601 -18.95 -23.78 -1.30
N LEU A 602 -18.61 -24.31 -2.48
CA LEU A 602 -18.03 -25.64 -2.61
C LEU A 602 -16.65 -25.74 -1.93
N ALA A 603 -15.77 -24.75 -2.12
CA ALA A 603 -14.45 -24.72 -1.49
C ALA A 603 -14.56 -24.64 0.04
N LEU A 604 -15.50 -23.85 0.56
CA LEU A 604 -15.75 -23.74 2.00
C LEU A 604 -16.19 -25.06 2.65
N GLN A 605 -16.87 -25.96 1.91
CA GLN A 605 -17.20 -27.30 2.44
C GLN A 605 -15.97 -28.20 2.64
N GLN A 606 -14.82 -27.85 2.07
CA GLN A 606 -13.58 -28.63 2.21
C GLN A 606 -12.77 -28.21 3.44
N VAL A 607 -13.09 -27.07 4.06
CA VAL A 607 -12.40 -26.56 5.25
C VAL A 607 -12.79 -27.41 6.48
N PRO A 608 -11.85 -27.75 7.38
CA PRO A 608 -12.16 -28.57 8.56
C PRO A 608 -13.28 -27.99 9.43
N LEU A 609 -14.27 -28.82 9.77
CA LEU A 609 -15.41 -28.44 10.62
C LEU A 609 -14.99 -27.98 12.03
N SER A 610 -13.79 -28.35 12.49
CA SER A 610 -13.22 -27.87 13.75
C SER A 610 -13.03 -26.36 13.80
N LEU A 611 -12.93 -25.70 12.63
CA LEU A 611 -12.80 -24.25 12.52
C LEU A 611 -14.16 -23.53 12.61
N SER A 612 -15.28 -24.26 12.51
CA SER A 612 -16.64 -23.73 12.64
C SER A 612 -17.18 -23.84 14.07
N ASN A 613 -16.30 -23.63 15.05
CA ASN A 613 -16.60 -23.78 16.47
C ASN A 613 -17.37 -22.61 17.08
N THR A 614 -17.36 -21.44 16.43
CA THR A 614 -18.17 -20.28 16.84
C THR A 614 -19.54 -20.26 16.15
N PRO A 615 -20.60 -19.71 16.79
CA PRO A 615 -21.91 -19.54 16.19
C PRO A 615 -21.86 -18.79 14.86
N PHE A 616 -21.10 -17.69 14.80
CA PHE A 616 -20.91 -16.91 13.58
C PHE A 616 -20.30 -17.75 12.45
N SER A 617 -19.21 -18.47 12.73
CA SER A 617 -18.60 -19.38 11.74
C SER A 617 -19.55 -20.51 11.30
N ALA A 618 -20.37 -21.06 12.21
CA ALA A 618 -21.37 -22.07 11.88
C ALA A 618 -22.50 -21.50 10.98
N GLU A 619 -22.92 -20.27 11.22
CA GLU A 619 -23.92 -19.56 10.42
C GLU A 619 -23.43 -19.34 8.98
N ILE A 620 -22.17 -18.94 8.81
CA ILE A 620 -21.52 -18.81 7.49
C ILE A 620 -21.62 -20.14 6.72
N VAL A 621 -21.31 -21.27 7.36
CA VAL A 621 -21.39 -22.61 6.71
C VAL A 621 -22.82 -22.90 6.25
N ILE A 622 -23.82 -22.57 7.06
CA ILE A 622 -25.24 -22.80 6.73
C ILE A 622 -25.63 -21.99 5.49
N HIS A 623 -25.27 -20.72 5.43
CA HIS A 623 -25.58 -19.86 4.29
C HIS A 623 -24.92 -20.35 2.98
N HIS A 624 -23.67 -20.83 3.05
CA HIS A 624 -23.01 -21.43 1.89
C HIS A 624 -23.70 -22.74 1.44
N LYS A 625 -24.20 -23.56 2.37
CA LYS A 625 -24.99 -24.76 2.03
C LYS A 625 -26.33 -24.42 1.39
N GLN A 626 -27.00 -23.36 1.86
CA GLN A 626 -28.24 -22.86 1.27
C GLN A 626 -28.01 -22.39 -0.17
N LEU A 627 -26.92 -21.66 -0.43
CA LEU A 627 -26.54 -21.26 -1.78
C LEU A 627 -26.34 -22.47 -2.72
N ILE A 628 -25.60 -23.49 -2.28
CA ILE A 628 -25.38 -24.71 -3.06
C ILE A 628 -26.72 -25.39 -3.39
N ALA A 629 -27.62 -25.51 -2.41
CA ALA A 629 -28.93 -26.13 -2.61
C ALA A 629 -29.79 -25.36 -3.64
N LEU A 630 -29.81 -24.02 -3.56
CA LEU A 630 -30.55 -23.17 -4.48
C LEU A 630 -30.02 -23.24 -5.91
N VAL A 631 -28.70 -23.17 -6.09
CA VAL A 631 -28.08 -23.28 -7.42
C VAL A 631 -28.34 -24.66 -8.02
N ASN A 632 -28.20 -25.74 -7.24
CA ASN A 632 -28.48 -27.09 -7.72
C ASN A 632 -29.96 -27.28 -8.12
N MET A 633 -30.89 -26.70 -7.36
CA MET A 633 -32.31 -26.71 -7.72
C MET A 633 -32.57 -25.98 -9.04
N ALA A 634 -31.97 -24.80 -9.23
CA ALA A 634 -32.09 -24.03 -10.47
C ALA A 634 -31.52 -24.79 -11.69
N MET A 635 -30.38 -25.46 -11.53
CA MET A 635 -29.77 -26.28 -12.58
C MET A 635 -30.66 -27.48 -12.96
N SER A 636 -31.28 -28.14 -11.96
CA SER A 636 -32.15 -29.30 -12.20
C SER A 636 -33.47 -28.99 -12.92
N HIS A 637 -33.98 -27.75 -12.80
CA HIS A 637 -35.21 -27.34 -13.48
C HIS A 637 -35.01 -27.08 -14.99
N ASN A 638 -33.79 -26.76 -15.44
CA ASN A 638 -33.50 -26.53 -16.86
C ASN A 638 -33.36 -27.83 -17.69
N ASP A 639 -33.23 -28.99 -17.05
CA ASP A 639 -33.10 -30.28 -17.74
C ASP A 639 -34.45 -30.95 -18.09
N THR A 640 -35.60 -30.31 -17.80
CA THR A 640 -36.94 -30.92 -17.97
C THR A 640 -37.82 -30.30 -19.08
N SER A 641 -37.26 -29.51 -20.00
CA SER A 641 -38.04 -28.91 -21.09
C SER A 641 -37.59 -29.34 -22.49
N GLU A 642 -37.67 -30.63 -22.80
CA GLU A 642 -37.97 -31.13 -24.15
C GLU A 642 -38.76 -32.44 -24.04
N ASP A 643 -40.07 -32.35 -23.81
CA ASP A 643 -41.02 -33.13 -24.61
C ASP A 643 -42.45 -32.62 -24.43
N ASN A 644 -43.09 -32.39 -25.57
CA ASN A 644 -44.51 -32.08 -25.70
C ASN A 644 -45.35 -33.27 -25.25
N ASP A 645 -46.37 -33.03 -24.41
CA ASP A 645 -47.76 -33.28 -24.84
C ASP A 645 -48.77 -32.84 -23.77
N LEU A 646 -49.72 -32.02 -24.21
CA LEU A 646 -50.99 -31.75 -23.53
C LEU A 646 -51.96 -32.92 -23.83
N PRO A 647 -52.89 -33.28 -22.92
CA PRO A 647 -54.24 -32.73 -23.12
C PRO A 647 -55.03 -32.42 -21.82
N THR A 648 -55.57 -31.20 -21.80
CA THR A 648 -56.94 -30.75 -21.45
C THR A 648 -57.92 -31.71 -20.73
N VAL A 649 -58.58 -31.22 -19.65
CA VAL A 649 -60.06 -31.03 -19.47
C VAL A 649 -60.56 -31.15 -17.98
N THR A 650 -61.33 -30.12 -17.57
CA THR A 650 -62.41 -29.97 -16.54
C THR A 650 -62.17 -29.90 -15.01
N THR A 651 -62.44 -28.69 -14.49
CA THR A 651 -63.34 -28.29 -13.36
C THR A 651 -63.88 -29.32 -12.35
N GLY A 652 -63.68 -29.03 -11.05
CA GLY A 652 -64.46 -29.55 -9.91
C GLY A 652 -64.05 -28.89 -8.59
N VAL A 653 -65.03 -28.57 -7.74
CA VAL A 653 -64.96 -27.73 -6.52
C VAL A 653 -64.87 -28.59 -5.23
N MET A 654 -64.17 -28.04 -4.22
CA MET A 654 -64.20 -28.27 -2.74
C MET A 654 -63.81 -29.61 -2.08
N ASP A 655 -62.96 -29.41 -1.05
CA ASP A 655 -63.00 -29.93 0.33
C ASP A 655 -62.17 -31.14 0.81
N SER A 656 -61.42 -30.82 1.87
CA SER A 656 -61.12 -31.60 3.09
C SER A 656 -60.01 -32.67 3.09
N SER A 657 -58.96 -32.32 3.85
CA SER A 657 -58.25 -33.15 4.83
C SER A 657 -57.64 -34.49 4.37
N SER A 658 -56.32 -34.51 4.25
CA SER A 658 -55.54 -35.58 4.87
C SER A 658 -54.12 -35.08 5.16
N SER A 659 -53.86 -34.99 6.46
CA SER A 659 -52.55 -34.91 7.08
C SER A 659 -51.67 -36.09 6.63
N THR A 660 -50.53 -35.76 6.02
CA THR A 660 -49.36 -36.64 6.05
C THR A 660 -48.15 -35.76 6.24
N ASP A 661 -47.50 -35.97 7.38
CA ASP A 661 -46.26 -35.35 7.83
C ASP A 661 -45.23 -35.25 6.71
N GLN A 662 -45.04 -34.04 6.20
CA GLN A 662 -43.73 -33.62 5.71
C GLN A 662 -43.12 -32.80 6.83
N THR A 663 -42.40 -33.50 7.70
CA THR A 663 -41.47 -32.93 8.68
C THR A 663 -40.67 -31.83 8.03
N SER A 664 -40.99 -30.61 8.42
CA SER A 664 -40.29 -29.38 8.11
C SER A 664 -38.81 -29.57 8.40
N ALA A 665 -37.99 -29.57 7.36
CA ALA A 665 -36.58 -29.22 7.50
C ALA A 665 -36.58 -27.78 8.01
N THR A 666 -36.35 -27.59 9.31
CA THR A 666 -36.18 -26.29 9.96
C THR A 666 -35.12 -25.50 9.21
N SER A 667 -35.56 -24.61 8.32
CA SER A 667 -34.74 -23.60 7.68
C SER A 667 -34.36 -22.58 8.76
N THR A 668 -33.16 -22.72 9.33
CA THR A 668 -32.52 -21.65 10.10
C THR A 668 -32.22 -20.51 9.13
N ALA A 669 -33.20 -19.62 8.97
CA ALA A 669 -33.09 -18.39 8.23
C ALA A 669 -32.49 -17.33 9.15
N ASP A 670 -31.62 -16.49 8.59
CA ASP A 670 -31.13 -15.24 9.19
C ASP A 670 -32.32 -14.45 9.77
N THR A 671 -32.14 -13.75 10.89
CA THR A 671 -33.24 -13.05 11.59
C THR A 671 -33.05 -11.55 11.55
N CYS A 672 -34.13 -10.82 11.30
CA CYS A 672 -34.07 -9.37 11.22
C CYS A 672 -33.87 -8.73 12.60
N ASP A 673 -32.82 -7.93 12.80
CA ASP A 673 -32.52 -7.25 14.06
C ASP A 673 -33.62 -6.24 14.46
N PHE A 674 -34.35 -5.70 13.49
CA PHE A 674 -35.38 -4.69 13.71
C PHE A 674 -36.74 -5.27 14.11
N CYS A 675 -37.09 -6.47 13.64
CA CYS A 675 -38.44 -7.02 13.83
C CYS A 675 -38.48 -8.52 14.13
N SER A 676 -37.32 -9.15 14.26
CA SER A 676 -37.10 -10.57 14.53
C SER A 676 -37.73 -11.53 13.50
N ALA A 677 -38.21 -11.01 12.38
CA ALA A 677 -38.77 -11.80 11.29
C ALA A 677 -37.67 -12.53 10.51
N PRO A 678 -37.95 -13.74 9.98
CA PRO A 678 -36.98 -14.49 9.20
C PRO A 678 -36.64 -13.76 7.89
N ILE A 679 -35.38 -13.87 7.48
CA ILE A 679 -34.81 -13.37 6.24
C ILE A 679 -34.48 -14.59 5.36
N PRO A 680 -35.38 -14.98 4.44
CA PRO A 680 -35.11 -16.08 3.53
C PRO A 680 -33.93 -15.79 2.61
N PHE A 681 -33.20 -16.84 2.24
CA PHE A 681 -32.14 -16.76 1.24
C PHE A 681 -32.77 -16.87 -0.15
N THR A 682 -33.05 -15.74 -0.79
CA THR A 682 -33.65 -15.69 -2.13
C THR A 682 -32.73 -15.07 -3.18
N ASP A 683 -31.83 -14.18 -2.77
CA ASP A 683 -30.95 -13.41 -3.65
C ASP A 683 -29.56 -13.30 -3.03
N LEU A 684 -28.53 -13.22 -3.87
CA LEU A 684 -27.12 -13.17 -3.46
C LEU A 684 -26.66 -11.78 -2.99
N ALA A 685 -27.25 -10.71 -3.53
CA ALA A 685 -26.81 -9.34 -3.30
C ALA A 685 -27.71 -8.62 -2.28
N SER A 686 -28.98 -9.01 -2.22
CA SER A 686 -30.01 -8.40 -1.39
C SER A 686 -30.70 -9.41 -0.47
N ALA A 687 -31.11 -8.93 0.69
CA ALA A 687 -31.85 -9.67 1.69
C ALA A 687 -33.10 -8.86 2.05
N ALA A 688 -34.25 -9.53 2.16
CA ALA A 688 -35.47 -8.91 2.65
C ALA A 688 -36.12 -9.81 3.69
N CYS A 689 -36.45 -9.27 4.87
CA CYS A 689 -37.21 -10.01 5.86
C CYS A 689 -38.67 -10.17 5.39
N THR A 690 -39.41 -11.12 5.96
CA THR A 690 -40.84 -11.34 5.61
C THR A 690 -41.73 -10.12 5.91
N ASN A 691 -41.26 -9.17 6.72
CA ASN A 691 -41.95 -7.91 7.03
C ASN A 691 -41.51 -6.73 6.14
N GLY A 692 -40.58 -6.93 5.19
CA GLY A 692 -40.23 -5.94 4.16
C GLY A 692 -39.00 -5.05 4.41
N HIS A 693 -38.30 -5.17 5.55
CA HIS A 693 -36.99 -4.54 5.72
C HIS A 693 -35.97 -5.15 4.76
N GLN A 694 -35.19 -4.30 4.09
CA GLN A 694 -34.21 -4.70 3.07
C GLN A 694 -32.78 -4.37 3.50
N PHE A 695 -31.86 -5.28 3.22
CA PHE A 695 -30.46 -5.19 3.57
C PHE A 695 -29.59 -5.68 2.40
N PRO A 696 -28.36 -5.15 2.22
CA PRO A 696 -27.39 -5.80 1.38
C PRO A 696 -26.87 -7.08 2.05
N ARG A 697 -26.50 -8.07 1.24
CA ARG A 697 -25.77 -9.26 1.73
C ARG A 697 -24.27 -9.06 1.61
N CYS A 698 -23.52 -9.62 2.55
CA CYS A 698 -22.07 -9.70 2.43
C CYS A 698 -21.70 -10.63 1.26
N GLY A 699 -20.88 -10.14 0.34
CA GLY A 699 -20.41 -10.91 -0.83
C GLY A 699 -19.49 -12.09 -0.52
N LEU A 700 -19.21 -12.37 0.76
CA LEU A 700 -18.35 -13.47 1.21
C LEU A 700 -19.08 -14.40 2.18
N SER A 701 -19.74 -13.90 3.23
CA SER A 701 -20.50 -14.74 4.17
C SER A 701 -21.93 -15.04 3.70
N PHE A 702 -22.46 -14.25 2.77
CA PHE A 702 -23.86 -14.22 2.34
C PHE A 702 -24.90 -13.92 3.44
N LEU A 703 -24.44 -13.44 4.60
CA LEU A 703 -25.30 -12.94 5.69
C LEU A 703 -25.84 -11.54 5.36
N ALA A 704 -27.02 -11.20 5.89
CA ALA A 704 -27.55 -9.84 5.77
C ALA A 704 -26.71 -8.87 6.61
N ILE A 705 -26.36 -7.72 6.03
CA ILE A 705 -25.65 -6.64 6.72
C ILE A 705 -26.72 -5.68 7.26
N GLN A 706 -26.99 -5.75 8.57
CA GLN A 706 -28.13 -5.08 9.19
C GLN A 706 -27.78 -3.78 9.94
N ALA A 707 -26.50 -3.46 10.11
CA ALA A 707 -26.04 -2.27 10.83
C ALA A 707 -25.14 -1.35 9.97
N PRO A 708 -25.14 -0.03 10.21
CA PRO A 708 -24.18 0.89 9.59
C PRO A 708 -22.79 0.73 10.21
N GLY A 709 -21.75 1.06 9.44
CA GLY A 709 -20.36 1.10 9.93
C GLY A 709 -19.66 -0.25 10.08
N ILE A 710 -20.36 -1.35 9.81
CA ILE A 710 -19.78 -2.72 9.84
C ILE A 710 -19.42 -3.24 8.44
N THR A 711 -19.33 -2.35 7.45
CA THR A 711 -19.14 -2.70 6.04
C THR A 711 -17.86 -2.13 5.45
N LYS A 712 -17.21 -2.96 4.62
CA LYS A 712 -16.21 -2.54 3.64
C LYS A 712 -16.72 -2.81 2.22
N TYR A 713 -16.29 -2.01 1.26
CA TYR A 713 -16.75 -2.10 -0.13
C TYR A 713 -15.58 -2.37 -1.06
N CYS A 714 -15.81 -3.13 -2.12
CA CYS A 714 -14.82 -3.22 -3.19
C CYS A 714 -14.71 -1.86 -3.93
N GLY A 715 -13.50 -1.33 -4.07
CA GLY A 715 -13.24 -0.07 -4.78
C GLY A 715 -13.51 -0.10 -6.29
N ILE A 716 -13.74 -1.28 -6.87
CA ILE A 716 -14.02 -1.46 -8.31
C ILE A 716 -15.50 -1.78 -8.54
N CYS A 717 -16.01 -2.91 -8.00
CA CYS A 717 -17.37 -3.38 -8.29
C CYS A 717 -18.41 -2.99 -7.22
N ASN A 718 -17.99 -2.27 -6.17
CA ASN A 718 -18.83 -1.78 -5.06
C ASN A 718 -19.61 -2.86 -4.28
N THR A 719 -19.22 -4.13 -4.41
CA THR A 719 -19.82 -5.22 -3.63
C THR A 719 -19.54 -5.01 -2.13
N PRO A 720 -20.56 -5.09 -1.26
CA PRO A 720 -20.40 -4.93 0.18
C PRO A 720 -19.91 -6.21 0.85
N PHE A 721 -19.06 -6.05 1.86
CA PHE A 721 -18.51 -7.11 2.71
C PHE A 721 -18.59 -6.67 4.16
N LEU A 722 -18.66 -7.61 5.10
CA LEU A 722 -18.44 -7.30 6.51
C LEU A 722 -17.01 -6.80 6.71
N SER A 723 -16.84 -5.79 7.57
CA SER A 723 -15.52 -5.26 7.90
C SER A 723 -14.73 -6.24 8.79
N ASP A 724 -13.40 -6.15 8.75
CA ASP A 724 -12.55 -7.07 9.51
C ASP A 724 -12.75 -6.85 11.03
N GLU A 725 -13.00 -5.61 11.45
CA GLU A 725 -13.28 -5.26 12.84
C GLU A 725 -14.60 -5.89 13.33
N CYS A 726 -15.64 -5.89 12.49
CA CYS A 726 -16.92 -6.52 12.79
C CYS A 726 -16.79 -8.04 12.94
N VAL A 727 -16.11 -8.68 11.98
CA VAL A 727 -15.86 -10.14 12.01
C VAL A 727 -15.10 -10.54 13.27
N MET A 728 -14.06 -9.78 13.62
CA MET A 728 -13.26 -10.03 14.82
C MET A 728 -14.08 -9.84 16.11
N ALA A 729 -14.96 -8.83 16.16
CA ALA A 729 -15.84 -8.62 17.29
C ALA A 729 -16.83 -9.79 17.49
N GLN A 730 -17.45 -10.28 16.42
CA GLN A 730 -18.39 -11.41 16.48
C GLN A 730 -17.70 -12.70 16.94
N GLU A 731 -16.53 -13.00 16.39
CA GLU A 731 -15.73 -14.17 16.77
C GLU A 731 -15.26 -14.12 18.23
N TYR A 732 -14.97 -12.93 18.77
CA TYR A 732 -14.50 -12.77 20.16
C TYR A 732 -15.63 -12.81 21.19
N VAL A 733 -16.76 -12.16 20.93
CA VAL A 733 -17.94 -12.15 21.83
C VAL A 733 -18.46 -13.57 22.03
N ASP A 734 -18.51 -14.36 20.95
CA ASP A 734 -19.03 -15.71 21.02
C ASP A 734 -18.03 -16.71 21.62
N SER A 735 -16.73 -16.45 21.49
CA SER A 735 -15.69 -17.22 22.17
C SER A 735 -15.75 -17.08 23.70
N LYS A 736 -16.14 -15.90 24.23
CA LYS A 736 -16.33 -15.74 25.69
C LYS A 736 -17.57 -16.47 26.20
N LYS A 737 -18.67 -16.48 25.45
CA LYS A 737 -19.89 -17.23 25.80
C LYS A 737 -19.68 -18.74 25.83
N SER A 738 -18.78 -19.27 25.01
CA SER A 738 -18.43 -20.70 25.01
C SER A 738 -17.48 -21.11 26.15
N LEU A 739 -16.75 -20.16 26.75
CA LEU A 739 -15.91 -20.38 27.93
C LEU A 739 -16.70 -20.26 29.24
N ASP A 740 -17.70 -19.37 29.32
CA ASP A 740 -18.53 -19.15 30.52
C ASP A 740 -19.66 -20.18 30.71
N THR A 741 -19.87 -21.11 29.78
CA THR A 741 -20.87 -22.18 29.92
C THR A 741 -20.43 -23.34 30.83
N GLY A 742 -19.34 -23.16 31.59
CA GLY A 742 -18.79 -24.10 32.58
C GLY A 742 -19.01 -23.73 34.05
N GLY A 743 -20.01 -22.90 34.38
CA GLY A 743 -20.29 -22.49 35.76
C GLY A 743 -21.77 -22.23 36.02
N ASP A 744 -22.50 -23.25 36.46
CA ASP A 744 -23.87 -23.17 36.93
C ASP A 744 -23.93 -22.45 38.29
N VAL A 745 -24.44 -21.21 38.33
CA VAL A 745 -25.05 -20.64 39.54
C VAL A 745 -26.30 -19.84 39.18
N VAL A 746 -27.43 -20.49 39.49
CA VAL A 746 -28.77 -19.93 39.67
C VAL A 746 -28.77 -18.69 40.55
N MET A 747 -29.40 -17.60 40.11
CA MET A 747 -30.24 -16.76 40.99
C MET A 747 -31.39 -16.11 40.22
N ALA A 748 -32.57 -16.27 40.80
CA ALA A 748 -33.87 -15.90 40.25
C ALA A 748 -34.27 -14.45 40.55
N ASP A 749 -34.88 -13.82 39.53
CA ASP A 749 -36.14 -13.07 39.53
C ASP A 749 -36.60 -12.33 40.81
N VAL A 750 -36.72 -10.99 40.71
CA VAL A 750 -37.77 -10.21 41.38
C VAL A 750 -38.21 -9.07 40.44
N THR A 751 -39.46 -9.15 40.00
CA THR A 751 -40.26 -8.10 39.36
C THR A 751 -40.76 -7.07 40.39
N ARG A 752 -40.79 -5.76 40.03
CA ARG A 752 -41.93 -4.87 40.32
C ARG A 752 -41.88 -3.49 39.63
N ASP A 753 -43.05 -3.09 39.16
CA ASP A 753 -43.44 -1.86 38.46
C ASP A 753 -43.24 -0.54 39.23
N GLY A 754 -43.22 0.59 38.49
CA GLY A 754 -43.46 1.93 39.03
C GLY A 754 -43.30 3.06 38.00
N GLU A 755 -44.43 3.69 37.65
CA GLU A 755 -44.65 4.74 36.65
C GLU A 755 -44.04 6.14 36.91
N LEU A 756 -43.83 6.88 35.80
CA LEU A 756 -44.06 8.32 35.54
C LEU A 756 -43.48 9.41 36.48
N SER A 757 -42.69 10.33 35.89
CA SER A 757 -43.07 11.77 35.82
C SER A 757 -42.15 12.59 34.91
N GLU A 758 -42.78 13.35 34.01
CA GLU A 758 -42.22 14.50 33.30
C GLU A 758 -42.06 15.69 34.27
N ALA A 759 -41.02 16.51 34.09
CA ALA A 759 -41.14 17.97 34.24
C ALA A 759 -39.95 18.71 33.61
N ASP A 760 -40.35 19.58 32.70
CA ASP A 760 -39.68 20.63 31.95
C ASP A 760 -39.01 21.70 32.84
N GLY A 761 -38.04 22.45 32.29
CA GLY A 761 -37.39 23.53 33.03
C GLY A 761 -36.19 24.22 32.41
N ARG A 762 -36.32 24.76 31.19
CA ARG A 762 -35.43 25.80 30.64
C ARG A 762 -35.30 27.00 31.58
N LYS A 763 -34.10 27.59 31.68
CA LYS A 763 -33.92 29.05 31.66
C LYS A 763 -32.48 29.47 31.35
N ASP A 764 -32.36 30.22 30.26
CA ASP A 764 -31.25 31.07 29.86
C ASP A 764 -30.94 32.17 30.89
N LYS A 765 -29.66 32.56 30.96
CA LYS A 765 -29.12 33.92 30.76
C LYS A 765 -27.65 33.94 31.20
N ASP A 766 -26.67 34.13 30.32
CA ASP A 766 -26.29 35.34 29.58
C ASP A 766 -25.38 36.29 30.38
N SER A 767 -24.39 36.84 29.67
CA SER A 767 -23.33 37.81 30.03
C SER A 767 -22.20 37.30 30.94
N GLY A 768 -20.91 37.53 30.67
CA GLY A 768 -20.25 38.38 29.68
C GLY A 768 -19.09 39.16 30.32
N SER A 769 -17.90 39.01 29.73
CA SER A 769 -16.77 39.96 29.72
C SER A 769 -15.74 40.02 30.87
N LEU A 770 -14.56 39.47 30.58
CA LEU A 770 -13.24 40.12 30.35
C LEU A 770 -12.58 41.06 31.38
N ASN A 771 -11.25 40.87 31.45
CA ASN A 771 -10.12 41.69 31.94
C ASN A 771 -9.83 41.57 33.46
N GLY A 772 -8.60 41.45 33.95
CA GLY A 772 -7.27 41.53 33.35
C GLY A 772 -6.28 42.05 34.40
N ALA A 773 -5.17 41.33 34.59
CA ALA A 773 -3.84 41.75 35.07
C ALA A 773 -3.58 42.19 36.54
N ASP A 774 -2.44 41.65 37.01
CA ASP A 774 -1.39 42.23 37.87
C ASP A 774 -1.31 41.96 39.39
N ARG A 775 -0.25 41.20 39.71
CA ARG A 775 0.88 41.47 40.65
C ARG A 775 0.89 40.93 42.09
N GLU A 776 1.95 40.13 42.30
CA GLU A 776 2.98 40.18 43.35
C GLU A 776 2.69 39.71 44.80
N SER A 777 3.31 38.55 45.11
CA SER A 777 4.14 38.22 46.29
C SER A 777 3.50 38.15 47.69
N VAL A 778 3.76 37.04 48.40
CA VAL A 778 4.57 36.94 49.64
C VAL A 778 4.24 35.63 50.41
N ALA A 779 5.32 35.00 50.88
CA ALA A 779 5.48 34.12 52.05
C ALA A 779 5.08 32.63 52.00
N GLU A 780 6.12 31.84 52.31
CA GLU A 780 6.19 30.47 52.76
C GLU A 780 5.33 30.20 54.01
N GLN A 781 4.74 29.00 54.10
CA GLN A 781 4.69 28.23 55.35
C GLN A 781 4.34 26.77 55.10
N ASP A 782 5.18 25.90 55.67
CA ASP A 782 5.10 24.44 55.70
C ASP A 782 3.89 23.90 56.49
N MET A 783 3.40 22.74 56.05
CA MET A 783 3.21 21.48 56.82
C MET A 783 1.95 20.70 56.40
N ASP A 784 2.21 19.50 55.87
CA ASP A 784 1.59 18.19 56.10
C ASP A 784 0.09 18.08 56.44
N GLU A 785 -0.66 17.36 55.59
CA GLU A 785 -1.29 16.04 55.89
C GLU A 785 -2.42 15.71 54.89
N ASP A 786 -2.23 14.58 54.20
CA ASP A 786 -3.21 13.57 53.78
C ASP A 786 -4.60 13.97 53.25
N GLN A 787 -4.78 13.78 51.93
CA GLN A 787 -6.07 13.31 51.40
C GLN A 787 -5.89 12.56 50.09
N ALA A 788 -6.29 11.28 50.13
CA ALA A 788 -6.32 10.35 49.01
C ALA A 788 -7.21 10.86 47.88
N SER A 789 -6.68 10.86 46.66
CA SER A 789 -7.44 10.97 45.41
C SER A 789 -7.32 9.65 44.66
N ASP A 790 -8.47 9.05 44.39
CA ASP A 790 -8.66 7.94 43.45
C ASP A 790 -8.19 8.38 42.05
N ASP A 791 -7.03 7.89 41.61
CA ASP A 791 -6.66 7.82 40.20
C ASP A 791 -7.01 6.42 39.67
N PRO A 792 -7.56 6.30 38.44
CA PRO A 792 -7.70 5.01 37.79
C PRO A 792 -6.30 4.53 37.42
N GLU A 793 -5.92 3.37 37.95
CA GLU A 793 -4.67 2.70 37.65
C GLU A 793 -4.47 2.58 36.13
N ASP A 794 -3.40 3.23 35.66
CA ASP A 794 -2.75 2.96 34.39
C ASP A 794 -2.28 1.50 34.40
N GLU A 795 -3.02 0.61 33.72
CA GLU A 795 -2.50 -0.71 33.32
C GLU A 795 -1.48 -0.51 32.20
N ASP A 796 -0.24 -0.16 32.57
CA ASP A 796 0.94 -0.41 31.76
C ASP A 796 1.14 -1.93 31.62
N GLY A 797 0.40 -2.52 30.68
CA GLY A 797 0.47 -3.92 30.32
C GLY A 797 1.54 -4.15 29.25
N LEU A 798 2.63 -4.84 29.64
CA LEU A 798 3.51 -5.58 28.74
C LEU A 798 2.70 -6.19 27.58
N TYR A 799 3.04 -5.85 26.34
CA TYR A 799 2.39 -6.30 25.12
C TYR A 799 2.42 -7.83 24.97
N GLU A 800 1.52 -8.54 25.67
CA GLU A 800 1.26 -9.95 25.43
C GLU A 800 0.54 -10.08 24.09
N ARG A 801 1.23 -10.66 23.12
CA ARG A 801 0.71 -11.10 21.83
C ARG A 801 -0.59 -11.86 22.04
N ARG A 802 -1.74 -11.23 21.76
CA ARG A 802 -3.06 -11.85 21.96
C ARG A 802 -3.12 -13.13 21.12
N GLN A 803 -3.31 -14.28 21.76
CA GLN A 803 -3.65 -15.51 21.05
C GLN A 803 -5.10 -15.41 20.57
N ILE A 804 -5.29 -14.96 19.33
CA ILE A 804 -6.60 -14.86 18.71
C ILE A 804 -6.94 -16.26 18.14
N PRO A 805 -8.12 -16.84 18.47
CA PRO A 805 -8.46 -18.19 18.06
C PRO A 805 -8.54 -18.32 16.53
N VAL A 806 -8.03 -19.42 15.98
CA VAL A 806 -8.12 -19.72 14.55
C VAL A 806 -9.53 -20.26 14.26
N THR A 807 -10.34 -19.50 13.52
CA THR A 807 -11.73 -19.84 13.20
C THR A 807 -11.99 -19.72 11.70
N LEU A 808 -13.08 -20.32 11.22
CA LEU A 808 -13.45 -20.35 9.82
C LEU A 808 -13.65 -18.92 9.28
N ALA A 809 -14.37 -18.07 10.01
CA ALA A 809 -14.58 -16.69 9.59
C ALA A 809 -13.25 -15.94 9.44
N ARG A 810 -12.31 -16.12 10.36
CA ARG A 810 -10.98 -15.50 10.24
C ARG A 810 -10.23 -16.00 9.00
N VAL A 811 -10.20 -17.31 8.75
CA VAL A 811 -9.57 -17.86 7.53
C VAL A 811 -10.23 -17.28 6.28
N LEU A 812 -11.56 -17.26 6.23
CA LEU A 812 -12.35 -16.77 5.10
C LEU A 812 -12.09 -15.29 4.80
N PHE A 813 -12.21 -14.42 5.82
CA PHE A 813 -12.08 -12.97 5.65
C PHE A 813 -10.63 -12.51 5.47
N LEU A 814 -9.66 -13.15 6.14
CA LEU A 814 -8.23 -12.85 5.92
C LEU A 814 -7.71 -13.38 4.58
N ALA A 815 -8.31 -14.46 4.06
CA ALA A 815 -8.05 -14.91 2.69
C ALA A 815 -8.65 -13.96 1.64
N CYS A 816 -9.71 -13.24 1.99
CA CYS A 816 -10.30 -12.20 1.16
C CYS A 816 -9.55 -10.86 1.33
N ASP A 817 -8.29 -10.85 0.89
CA ASP A 817 -7.42 -9.65 0.84
C ASP A 817 -7.72 -8.71 -0.35
N ALA A 818 -8.48 -9.21 -1.30
CA ALA A 818 -9.02 -8.50 -2.44
C ALA A 818 -10.44 -9.03 -2.71
N CYS A 819 -11.26 -8.22 -3.39
CA CYS A 819 -12.63 -8.59 -3.73
C CYS A 819 -12.67 -9.91 -4.49
N PHE A 820 -13.40 -10.87 -3.95
CA PHE A 820 -13.53 -12.20 -4.53
C PHE A 820 -14.10 -12.18 -5.97
N TYR A 821 -14.91 -11.19 -6.31
CA TYR A 821 -15.57 -11.08 -7.62
C TYR A 821 -14.74 -10.41 -8.71
N CYS A 822 -13.90 -9.43 -8.40
CA CYS A 822 -13.16 -8.67 -9.42
C CYS A 822 -11.68 -8.43 -9.09
N GLY A 823 -11.20 -8.86 -7.93
CA GLY A 823 -9.82 -8.66 -7.47
C GLY A 823 -9.50 -7.24 -6.99
N GLY A 824 -10.48 -6.33 -6.93
CA GLY A 824 -10.29 -4.96 -6.45
C GLY A 824 -10.07 -4.89 -4.94
N LYS A 825 -9.20 -3.99 -4.48
CA LYS A 825 -8.98 -3.72 -3.05
C LYS A 825 -10.22 -3.10 -2.41
N PHE A 826 -10.31 -3.25 -1.09
CA PHE A 826 -11.42 -2.69 -0.33
C PHE A 826 -11.19 -1.23 0.06
N VAL A 827 -12.29 -0.54 0.32
CA VAL A 827 -12.39 0.80 0.89
C VAL A 827 -13.47 0.79 1.99
N GLY A 828 -13.35 1.68 2.98
CA GLY A 828 -14.19 1.66 4.19
C GLY A 828 -13.44 1.04 5.36
#